data_AF-A0A518DAL2-F1
#
_entry.id   AF-A0A518DAL2-F1
#
_cell.length_a   1.000
_cell.length_b   1.000
_cell.length_c   1.000
_cell.angle_alpha   90.00
_cell.angle_beta   90.00
_cell.angle_gamma   90.00
#
_symmetry.space_group_name_H-M   'P 1'
#
loop_
_entity.id
_entity.type
_entity.pdbx_description
1 polymer ?
#
loop_
_entity_poly.entity_id
_entity_poly.type
_entity_poly.pdbx_seq_one_letter_code
_entity_poly.pdbx_strand_id
1 'polypeptide(L)'
;MPHRPPASPRFLLCLLALACARPGDAAEPAAEAPSAAQHDALQDAVAQLIKLHRGVVGAAAKQLDTGESFAWNADQPMPTASLIKLPIMLTAYRQIDAGELSPDATIELRKQDKVPGSGVLSEHMSAGARFSLRDAIELMIVFSDNTATNLVIEKTGLPATSALMRKLGYPETQLHSKVFLRETTIDPERSQKYGLGSTTAADMIRLLESLYKGDAASSESCEAMLGHLRRCDDRSKVPRYLPEEVEVAHKTGSVSATRCDAGIIESKGGPLAFCILTTDNADRGWGAENEAELLAAAFGKTLYDHFNEPEETPAVPPARVLAVGSDGLLVEALQRTLNARTEPSLGIGVDGDFGPNTESGVKAFQKQEGLEVTGRVDAATWRALGPLITEDAPEAPPEVVNAESLSTKPADRLGGPPLVASAAYAIADAANGELLWGMNDSEARDPASVTKIMTAHLVLKLAESDPEVLDEEIVFSTVADETPGSTSGVRAGETVTVRELLYGLMLPSGNDASVAFAEHFGARVDPDPKQDGGPYEGFIRAMNAEAKRLGMKETGYRNTSGLTAKGHVTSARDMARLAHAAMKSPVLREVVATRQHGATLGSLSGYQRNVVWTNTNRLLGIDGFTGVKTGTTPGAGACLVASGEREGRGLIVVVLGAPSSDSRYIDSRNLFRWAWRQLARGSGETGDQ
;
A
#
# COMPACT_ATOMS: atom_id res chain seq x y z
N MET A 1 -41.53 95.37 -20.53
CA MET A 1 -40.88 95.20 -19.20
C MET A 1 -41.96 95.26 -18.13
N PRO A 2 -41.83 94.60 -16.97
CA PRO A 2 -40.91 93.49 -16.61
C PRO A 2 -41.67 92.33 -15.87
N HIS A 3 -41.13 91.19 -15.42
CA HIS A 3 -39.82 90.50 -15.44
C HIS A 3 -40.08 88.98 -15.23
N ARG A 4 -39.17 88.13 -15.74
CA ARG A 4 -38.99 86.66 -15.58
C ARG A 4 -37.99 86.36 -14.42
N PRO A 5 -37.51 85.13 -14.08
CA PRO A 5 -37.88 83.70 -14.39
C PRO A 5 -37.67 82.72 -13.14
N PRO A 6 -37.19 81.44 -13.23
CA PRO A 6 -37.80 80.17 -13.74
C PRO A 6 -37.65 78.91 -12.81
N ALA A 7 -38.22 77.76 -13.25
CA ALA A 7 -37.59 76.41 -13.45
C ALA A 7 -38.45 75.17 -13.02
N SER A 8 -38.29 74.05 -13.73
CA SER A 8 -39.07 72.78 -13.74
C SER A 8 -38.11 71.55 -13.62
N PRO A 9 -38.44 70.23 -13.83
CA PRO A 9 -39.72 69.47 -13.93
C PRO A 9 -39.76 68.01 -13.33
N ARG A 10 -40.97 67.38 -13.39
CA ARG A 10 -41.34 65.95 -13.72
C ARG A 10 -41.15 64.77 -12.72
N PHE A 11 -42.24 64.02 -12.44
CA PHE A 11 -42.32 62.54 -12.58
C PHE A 11 -43.77 62.01 -12.66
N LEU A 12 -43.89 60.77 -13.14
CA LEU A 12 -44.97 60.15 -13.91
C LEU A 12 -45.78 59.11 -13.10
N LEU A 13 -47.11 59.21 -13.22
CA LEU A 13 -48.19 58.22 -13.33
C LEU A 13 -48.07 56.79 -12.73
N CYS A 14 -49.05 56.42 -11.89
CA CYS A 14 -49.39 55.06 -11.45
C CYS A 14 -50.88 54.80 -11.78
N LEU A 15 -51.23 53.67 -12.40
CA LEU A 15 -52.62 53.16 -12.45
C LEU A 15 -52.64 51.63 -12.61
N LEU A 16 -53.40 50.99 -11.73
CA LEU A 16 -53.71 49.56 -11.66
C LEU A 16 -54.70 49.10 -12.74
N ALA A 17 -54.61 47.83 -13.15
CA ALA A 17 -55.78 46.98 -13.40
C ALA A 17 -55.42 45.48 -13.34
N LEU A 18 -56.31 44.69 -12.73
CA LEU A 18 -56.22 43.25 -12.40
C LEU A 18 -56.24 42.31 -13.63
N ALA A 19 -55.60 41.14 -13.52
CA ALA A 19 -56.07 39.89 -14.14
C ALA A 19 -55.60 38.65 -13.34
N CYS A 20 -56.44 37.61 -13.36
CA CYS A 20 -56.41 36.41 -12.50
C CYS A 20 -55.27 35.43 -12.83
N ALA A 21 -54.66 34.81 -11.79
CA ALA A 21 -53.69 33.73 -11.93
C ALA A 21 -54.32 32.34 -11.68
N ARG A 22 -53.97 31.37 -12.53
CA ARG A 22 -54.13 29.93 -12.30
C ARG A 22 -52.93 29.42 -11.48
N PRO A 23 -53.07 28.36 -10.66
CA PRO A 23 -51.93 27.70 -10.03
C PRO A 23 -51.36 26.62 -10.95
N GLY A 24 -50.04 26.59 -11.10
CA GLY A 24 -49.33 25.54 -11.83
C GLY A 24 -48.16 26.10 -12.62
N ASP A 25 -47.08 26.41 -11.91
CA ASP A 25 -45.68 26.20 -12.30
C ASP A 25 -44.83 26.80 -11.17
N ALA A 26 -44.47 25.95 -10.22
CA ALA A 26 -43.46 26.30 -9.23
C ALA A 26 -42.11 26.30 -9.97
N ALA A 27 -41.55 27.50 -10.16
CA ALA A 27 -40.14 27.64 -10.52
C ALA A 27 -39.30 27.00 -9.42
N GLU A 28 -38.39 26.10 -9.80
CA GLU A 28 -37.34 25.61 -8.92
C GLU A 28 -36.51 26.80 -8.39
N PRO A 29 -36.16 26.81 -7.10
CA PRO A 29 -35.33 27.87 -6.56
C PRO A 29 -33.92 27.75 -7.16
N ALA A 30 -33.35 28.90 -7.56
CA ALA A 30 -31.94 28.97 -7.92
C ALA A 30 -31.08 28.48 -6.75
N ALA A 31 -30.11 27.61 -7.03
CA ALA A 31 -29.18 27.08 -6.04
C ALA A 31 -28.54 28.23 -5.23
N GLU A 32 -28.75 28.23 -3.92
CA GLU A 32 -28.05 29.13 -3.00
C GLU A 32 -26.54 28.88 -3.08
N ALA A 33 -25.77 29.97 -3.08
CA ALA A 33 -24.32 29.88 -3.03
C ALA A 33 -23.88 29.07 -1.78
N PRO A 34 -22.88 28.17 -1.90
CA PRO A 34 -22.45 27.32 -0.81
C PRO A 34 -22.05 28.13 0.41
N SER A 35 -22.38 27.62 1.60
CA SER A 35 -22.06 28.26 2.86
C SER A 35 -20.54 28.25 3.12
N ALA A 36 -20.01 29.24 3.85
CA ALA A 36 -18.59 29.30 4.20
C ALA A 36 -18.05 27.99 4.83
N ALA A 37 -18.90 27.23 5.53
CA ALA A 37 -18.55 25.96 6.14
C ALA A 37 -18.30 24.81 5.15
N GLN A 38 -18.93 24.84 3.96
CA GLN A 38 -18.70 23.82 2.91
C GLN A 38 -17.39 24.08 2.17
N HIS A 39 -17.07 25.36 1.95
CA HIS A 39 -15.78 25.77 1.37
C HIS A 39 -14.60 25.34 2.26
N ASP A 40 -14.73 25.49 3.58
CA ASP A 40 -13.72 25.06 4.55
C ASP A 40 -13.52 23.53 4.54
N ALA A 41 -14.59 22.75 4.34
CA ALA A 41 -14.52 21.28 4.33
C ALA A 41 -13.78 20.70 3.11
N LEU A 42 -14.01 21.23 1.90
CA LEU A 42 -13.27 20.83 0.70
C LEU A 42 -11.78 21.16 0.83
N GLN A 43 -11.51 22.37 1.32
CA GLN A 43 -10.14 22.85 1.52
C GLN A 43 -9.38 21.93 2.48
N ASP A 44 -9.99 21.56 3.60
CA ASP A 44 -9.39 20.67 4.59
C ASP A 44 -9.17 19.25 4.06
N ALA A 45 -10.17 18.67 3.39
CA ALA A 45 -10.08 17.31 2.84
C ALA A 45 -8.93 17.19 1.82
N VAL A 46 -8.85 18.12 0.87
CA VAL A 46 -7.79 18.11 -0.13
C VAL A 46 -6.42 18.47 0.48
N ALA A 47 -6.37 19.41 1.42
CA ALA A 47 -5.12 19.77 2.09
C ALA A 47 -4.51 18.61 2.87
N GLN A 48 -5.32 17.73 3.48
CA GLN A 48 -4.85 16.54 4.15
C GLN A 48 -4.18 15.56 3.17
N LEU A 49 -4.82 15.30 2.02
CA LEU A 49 -4.23 14.46 0.96
C LEU A 49 -2.89 15.00 0.50
N ILE A 50 -2.82 16.31 0.24
CA ILE A 50 -1.60 16.96 -0.25
C ILE A 50 -0.48 16.91 0.80
N LYS A 51 -0.78 17.10 2.09
CA LYS A 51 0.21 17.09 3.18
C LYS A 51 0.86 15.72 3.38
N LEU A 52 0.19 14.64 3.00
CA LEU A 52 0.73 13.27 3.04
C LEU A 52 1.70 12.98 1.90
N HIS A 53 1.64 13.75 0.82
CA HIS A 53 2.47 13.53 -0.36
C HIS A 53 3.92 13.97 -0.15
N ARG A 54 4.86 13.10 -0.50
CA ARG A 54 6.30 13.39 -0.43
C ARG A 54 6.78 14.04 -1.71
N GLY A 55 6.55 15.34 -1.83
CA GLY A 55 6.96 16.16 -2.96
C GLY A 55 6.36 17.56 -2.86
N VAL A 56 6.56 18.37 -3.88
CA VAL A 56 5.90 19.67 -4.01
C VAL A 56 4.63 19.50 -4.82
N VAL A 57 3.51 20.03 -4.32
CA VAL A 57 2.21 19.98 -4.99
C VAL A 57 1.70 21.39 -5.25
N GLY A 58 1.22 21.63 -6.47
CA GLY A 58 0.41 22.77 -6.86
C GLY A 58 -0.91 22.26 -7.43
N ALA A 59 -2.03 22.66 -6.84
CA ALA A 59 -3.35 22.17 -7.21
C ALA A 59 -4.37 23.29 -7.20
N ALA A 60 -5.35 23.22 -8.10
CA ALA A 60 -6.48 24.12 -8.14
C ALA A 60 -7.69 23.41 -8.75
N ALA A 61 -8.88 23.83 -8.37
CA ALA A 61 -10.13 23.37 -8.97
C ALA A 61 -11.18 24.48 -8.98
N LYS A 62 -12.13 24.41 -9.90
CA LYS A 62 -13.23 25.37 -10.01
C LYS A 62 -14.46 24.72 -10.62
N GLN A 63 -15.58 24.75 -9.90
CA GLN A 63 -16.88 24.43 -10.48
C GLN A 63 -17.29 25.64 -11.35
N LEU A 64 -17.54 25.41 -12.64
CA LEU A 64 -17.60 26.50 -13.61
C LEU A 64 -18.93 27.28 -13.63
N ASP A 65 -20.01 26.70 -13.11
CA ASP A 65 -21.34 27.32 -13.05
C ASP A 65 -21.50 28.22 -11.81
N THR A 66 -21.02 27.75 -10.65
CA THR A 66 -21.12 28.42 -9.33
C THR A 66 -19.92 29.32 -9.05
N GLY A 67 -18.76 28.99 -9.62
CA GLY A 67 -17.50 29.67 -9.35
C GLY A 67 -16.81 29.27 -8.04
N GLU A 68 -17.38 28.32 -7.28
CA GLU A 68 -16.70 27.74 -6.11
C GLU A 68 -15.35 27.14 -6.53
N SER A 69 -14.31 27.41 -5.76
CA SER A 69 -12.94 27.04 -6.14
C SER A 69 -12.11 26.55 -4.96
N PHE A 70 -11.06 25.79 -5.30
CA PHE A 70 -10.02 25.31 -4.39
C PHE A 70 -8.66 25.74 -4.94
N ALA A 71 -7.72 26.07 -4.05
CA ALA A 71 -6.36 26.40 -4.41
C ALA A 71 -5.34 25.95 -3.36
N TRP A 72 -4.24 25.36 -3.82
CA TRP A 72 -3.08 25.00 -3.02
C TRP A 72 -1.80 25.24 -3.81
N ASN A 73 -0.95 26.17 -3.38
CA ASN A 73 0.23 26.61 -4.14
C ASN A 73 -0.09 26.89 -5.62
N ALA A 74 -1.30 27.39 -5.90
CA ALA A 74 -1.86 27.39 -7.25
C ALA A 74 -1.09 28.29 -8.23
N ASP A 75 -0.40 29.32 -7.73
CA ASP A 75 0.43 30.25 -8.51
C ASP A 75 1.90 29.82 -8.62
N GLN A 76 2.30 28.69 -8.02
CA GLN A 76 3.68 28.22 -8.05
C GLN A 76 4.01 27.62 -9.44
N PRO A 77 5.02 28.13 -10.16
CA PRO A 77 5.40 27.53 -11.44
C PRO A 77 6.05 26.16 -11.24
N MET A 78 5.56 25.17 -11.98
CA MET A 78 5.98 23.76 -11.88
C MET A 78 6.24 23.15 -13.25
N PRO A 79 7.04 22.06 -13.34
CA PRO A 79 7.20 21.29 -14.56
C PRO A 79 5.87 20.73 -15.07
N THR A 80 5.64 20.78 -16.38
CA THR A 80 4.40 20.28 -16.98
C THR A 80 4.48 18.82 -17.43
N ALA A 81 5.70 18.31 -17.65
CA ALA A 81 5.89 17.11 -18.47
C ALA A 81 5.07 17.21 -19.77
N SER A 82 4.24 16.20 -20.10
CA SER A 82 3.39 16.23 -21.30
C SER A 82 2.14 17.10 -21.19
N LEU A 83 1.82 17.68 -20.03
CA LEU A 83 0.65 18.57 -19.88
C LEU A 83 0.75 19.82 -20.78
N ILE A 84 1.98 20.26 -21.13
CA ILE A 84 2.20 21.40 -22.05
C ILE A 84 1.58 21.21 -23.44
N LYS A 85 1.22 19.98 -23.81
CA LYS A 85 0.56 19.65 -25.08
C LYS A 85 -0.84 20.29 -25.19
N LEU A 86 -1.50 20.59 -24.07
CA LEU A 86 -2.79 21.30 -24.05
C LEU A 86 -2.63 22.74 -24.58
N PRO A 87 -1.70 23.58 -24.07
CA PRO A 87 -1.36 24.87 -24.68
C PRO A 87 -0.89 24.80 -26.14
N ILE A 88 -0.16 23.75 -26.52
CA ILE A 88 0.28 23.55 -27.93
C ILE A 88 -0.94 23.33 -28.83
N MET A 89 -1.89 22.50 -28.41
CA MET A 89 -3.15 22.28 -29.12
C MET A 89 -3.93 23.59 -29.29
N LEU A 90 -4.08 24.37 -28.22
CA LEU A 90 -4.75 25.67 -28.31
C LEU A 90 -4.06 26.61 -29.31
N THR A 91 -2.73 26.60 -29.36
CA THR A 91 -1.97 27.41 -30.31
C THR A 91 -2.26 26.99 -31.75
N ALA A 92 -2.30 25.69 -32.04
CA ALA A 92 -2.65 25.19 -33.36
C ALA A 92 -4.07 25.60 -33.77
N TYR A 93 -5.04 25.46 -32.87
CA TYR A 93 -6.44 25.83 -33.15
C TYR A 93 -6.63 27.35 -33.32
N ARG A 94 -5.92 28.19 -32.57
CA ARG A 94 -5.93 29.66 -32.79
C ARG A 94 -5.36 30.04 -34.16
N GLN A 95 -4.35 29.33 -34.65
CA GLN A 95 -3.81 29.54 -35.99
C GLN A 95 -4.75 28.99 -37.09
N ILE A 96 -5.49 27.92 -36.80
CA ILE A 96 -6.56 27.42 -37.67
C ILE A 96 -7.69 28.45 -37.80
N ASP A 97 -8.15 29.01 -36.68
CA ASP A 97 -9.18 30.07 -36.66
C ASP A 97 -8.73 31.31 -37.44
N ALA A 98 -7.44 31.64 -37.39
CA ALA A 98 -6.85 32.75 -38.12
C ALA A 98 -6.63 32.45 -39.63
N GLY A 99 -6.88 31.21 -40.08
CA GLY A 99 -6.62 30.77 -41.45
C GLY A 99 -5.14 30.60 -41.79
N GLU A 100 -4.26 30.60 -40.78
CA GLU A 100 -2.80 30.42 -40.94
C GLU A 100 -2.43 28.94 -41.12
N LEU A 101 -3.20 28.05 -40.50
CA LEU A 101 -3.08 26.60 -40.65
C LEU A 101 -4.40 26.00 -41.15
N SER A 102 -4.29 24.88 -41.88
CA SER A 102 -5.44 24.05 -42.21
C SER A 102 -5.42 22.79 -41.34
N PRO A 103 -6.55 22.38 -40.73
CA PRO A 103 -6.63 21.14 -39.97
C PRO A 103 -6.36 19.91 -40.85
N ASP A 104 -6.65 20.00 -42.15
CA ASP A 104 -6.49 18.93 -43.13
C ASP A 104 -5.11 18.97 -43.81
N ALA A 105 -4.23 19.88 -43.39
CA ALA A 105 -2.87 19.97 -43.91
C ALA A 105 -2.15 18.62 -43.71
N THR A 106 -1.69 18.02 -44.80
CA THR A 106 -0.99 16.74 -44.74
C THR A 106 0.37 16.90 -44.05
N ILE A 107 0.60 16.05 -43.07
CA ILE A 107 1.88 15.83 -42.40
C ILE A 107 2.45 14.52 -42.90
N GLU A 108 3.73 14.52 -43.28
CA GLU A 108 4.47 13.31 -43.63
C GLU A 108 5.45 12.99 -42.50
N LEU A 109 5.33 11.80 -41.92
CA LEU A 109 6.24 11.31 -40.90
C LEU A 109 7.58 10.88 -41.53
N ARG A 110 8.66 11.60 -41.24
CA ARG A 110 9.99 11.24 -41.72
C ARG A 110 10.75 10.45 -40.67
N LYS A 111 11.79 9.73 -41.11
CA LYS A 111 12.61 8.92 -40.20
C LYS A 111 13.24 9.75 -39.08
N GLN A 112 13.68 10.97 -39.39
CA GLN A 112 14.32 11.88 -38.43
C GLN A 112 13.34 12.55 -37.44
N ASP A 113 12.04 12.50 -37.71
CA ASP A 113 11.05 13.16 -36.84
C ASP A 113 10.73 12.30 -35.60
N LYS A 114 11.02 10.99 -35.68
CA LYS A 114 10.71 10.01 -34.64
C LYS A 114 11.59 10.19 -33.41
N VAL A 115 10.95 10.44 -32.27
CA VAL A 115 11.58 10.55 -30.95
C VAL A 115 11.06 9.45 -30.00
N PRO A 116 11.85 9.03 -28.99
CA PRO A 116 11.45 7.97 -28.06
C PRO A 116 10.33 8.40 -27.09
N GLY A 117 9.90 7.48 -26.23
CA GLY A 117 8.89 7.72 -25.19
C GLY A 117 7.47 7.32 -25.62
N SER A 118 6.46 8.00 -25.07
CA SER A 118 5.04 7.72 -25.36
C SER A 118 4.64 8.09 -26.78
N GLY A 119 3.79 7.28 -27.40
CA GLY A 119 3.19 7.56 -28.70
C GLY A 119 2.98 6.32 -29.57
N VAL A 120 2.25 6.53 -30.66
CA VAL A 120 1.98 5.54 -31.69
C VAL A 120 2.97 5.67 -32.85
N LEU A 121 3.35 6.90 -33.23
CA LEU A 121 4.05 7.17 -34.49
C LEU A 121 5.47 6.58 -34.55
N SER A 122 6.22 6.64 -33.46
CA SER A 122 7.62 6.19 -33.46
C SER A 122 7.75 4.67 -33.65
N GLU A 123 6.95 3.91 -32.92
CA GLU A 123 7.05 2.44 -32.86
C GLU A 123 6.12 1.73 -33.85
N HIS A 124 4.97 2.32 -34.19
CA HIS A 124 3.91 1.63 -34.95
C HIS A 124 3.69 2.13 -36.38
N MET A 125 4.29 3.25 -36.78
CA MET A 125 4.10 3.82 -38.12
C MET A 125 5.42 3.88 -38.89
N SER A 126 5.41 3.54 -40.18
CA SER A 126 6.60 3.64 -41.03
C SER A 126 6.88 5.08 -41.46
N ALA A 127 8.16 5.41 -41.70
CA ALA A 127 8.50 6.66 -42.37
C ALA A 127 7.84 6.72 -43.76
N GLY A 128 7.33 7.90 -44.14
CA GLY A 128 6.49 8.12 -45.31
C GLY A 128 4.98 8.02 -45.05
N ALA A 129 4.56 7.62 -43.84
CA ALA A 129 3.16 7.70 -43.44
C ALA A 129 2.64 9.14 -43.51
N ARG A 130 1.40 9.32 -43.97
CA ARG A 130 0.75 10.62 -44.16
C ARG A 130 -0.57 10.67 -43.43
N PHE A 131 -0.79 11.73 -42.69
CA PHE A 131 -1.99 12.00 -41.90
C PHE A 131 -2.23 13.50 -41.79
N SER A 132 -3.40 13.92 -41.33
CA SER A 132 -3.73 15.35 -41.21
C SER A 132 -3.09 16.00 -39.98
N LEU A 133 -3.00 17.32 -39.96
CA LEU A 133 -2.63 18.06 -38.75
C LEU A 133 -3.60 17.76 -37.60
N ARG A 134 -4.89 17.59 -37.90
CA ARG A 134 -5.91 17.17 -36.93
C ARG A 134 -5.56 15.83 -36.28
N ASP A 135 -5.18 14.83 -37.08
CA ASP A 135 -4.79 13.50 -36.55
C ASP A 135 -3.52 13.60 -35.70
N ALA A 136 -2.56 14.46 -36.08
CA ALA A 136 -1.37 14.69 -35.29
C ALA A 136 -1.68 15.33 -33.93
N ILE A 137 -2.60 16.30 -33.90
CA ILE A 137 -3.10 16.90 -32.65
C ILE A 137 -3.80 15.85 -31.79
N GLU A 138 -4.63 15.00 -32.40
CA GLU A 138 -5.33 13.93 -31.69
C GLU A 138 -4.35 12.94 -31.06
N LEU A 139 -3.38 12.42 -31.82
CA LEU A 139 -2.34 11.52 -31.30
C LEU A 139 -1.51 12.18 -30.18
N MET A 140 -1.22 13.48 -30.32
CA MET A 140 -0.50 14.27 -29.30
C MET A 140 -1.28 14.34 -27.97
N ILE A 141 -2.61 14.45 -28.02
CA ILE A 141 -3.45 14.54 -26.82
C ILE A 141 -3.79 13.17 -26.26
N VAL A 142 -4.40 12.30 -27.08
CA VAL A 142 -4.96 11.00 -26.69
C VAL A 142 -3.87 10.04 -26.21
N PHE A 143 -2.81 9.85 -27.00
CA PHE A 143 -1.73 8.90 -26.69
C PHE A 143 -0.50 9.58 -26.09
N SER A 144 -0.57 10.89 -25.85
CA SER A 144 0.57 11.69 -25.44
C SER A 144 1.77 11.49 -26.39
N ASP A 145 1.54 11.42 -27.71
CA ASP A 145 2.58 11.06 -28.67
C ASP A 145 3.66 12.15 -28.80
N ASN A 146 4.90 11.81 -28.48
CA ASN A 146 6.03 12.74 -28.50
C ASN A 146 6.45 13.18 -29.90
N THR A 147 6.35 12.28 -30.88
CA THR A 147 6.67 12.56 -32.28
C THR A 147 5.59 13.46 -32.89
N ALA A 148 4.32 13.15 -32.64
CA ALA A 148 3.20 14.00 -33.06
C ALA A 148 3.31 15.39 -32.44
N THR A 149 3.71 15.49 -31.17
CA THR A 149 3.97 16.77 -30.50
C THR A 149 4.99 17.62 -31.27
N ASN A 150 6.13 17.03 -31.65
CA ASN A 150 7.16 17.75 -32.40
C ASN A 150 6.69 18.15 -33.80
N LEU A 151 5.92 17.30 -34.49
CA LEU A 151 5.32 17.60 -35.79
C LEU A 151 4.32 18.75 -35.71
N VAL A 152 3.49 18.80 -34.65
CA VAL A 152 2.58 19.93 -34.41
C VAL A 152 3.37 21.20 -34.11
N ILE A 153 4.40 21.14 -33.26
CA ILE A 153 5.29 22.28 -32.97
C ILE A 153 5.95 22.83 -34.25
N GLU A 154 6.31 21.96 -35.19
CA GLU A 154 6.87 22.39 -36.47
C GLU A 154 5.89 23.17 -37.34
N LYS A 155 4.59 22.87 -37.25
CA LYS A 155 3.55 23.63 -37.93
C LYS A 155 3.25 24.94 -37.21
N THR A 156 3.18 24.93 -35.89
CA THR A 156 2.79 26.12 -35.12
C THR A 156 3.93 27.11 -34.89
N GLY A 157 5.17 26.62 -34.91
CA GLY A 157 6.35 27.36 -34.47
C GLY A 157 6.57 27.24 -32.95
N LEU A 158 7.80 26.93 -32.55
CA LEU A 158 8.17 26.71 -31.14
C LEU A 158 7.87 27.91 -30.22
N PRO A 159 8.17 29.18 -30.59
CA PRO A 159 7.86 30.33 -29.73
C PRO A 159 6.37 30.68 -29.64
N ALA A 160 5.55 30.17 -30.56
CA ALA A 160 4.15 30.60 -30.70
C ALA A 160 3.31 30.27 -29.47
N THR A 161 3.55 29.09 -28.87
CA THR A 161 2.80 28.66 -27.68
C THR A 161 3.03 29.61 -26.50
N SER A 162 4.29 29.84 -26.13
CA SER A 162 4.63 30.74 -25.02
C SER A 162 4.23 32.20 -25.29
N ALA A 163 4.28 32.64 -26.56
CA ALA A 163 3.81 33.97 -26.95
C ALA A 163 2.29 34.11 -26.79
N LEU A 164 1.52 33.10 -27.21
CA LEU A 164 0.07 33.08 -27.05
C LEU A 164 -0.31 33.05 -25.57
N MET A 165 0.31 32.19 -24.76
CA MET A 165 0.00 32.07 -23.34
C MET A 165 0.24 33.39 -22.59
N ARG A 166 1.36 34.09 -22.86
CA ARG A 166 1.58 35.45 -22.34
C ARG A 166 0.51 36.44 -22.78
N LYS A 167 0.10 36.41 -24.05
CA LYS A 167 -0.95 37.30 -24.58
C LYS A 167 -2.31 37.05 -23.93
N LEU A 168 -2.61 35.80 -23.55
CA LEU A 168 -3.84 35.41 -22.86
C LEU A 168 -3.78 35.64 -21.33
N GLY A 169 -2.65 36.09 -20.79
CA GLY A 169 -2.51 36.36 -19.35
C GLY A 169 -2.05 35.16 -18.51
N TYR A 170 -1.40 34.17 -19.14
CA TYR A 170 -0.82 32.96 -18.54
C TYR A 170 0.71 32.96 -18.67
N PRO A 171 1.41 33.91 -18.03
CA PRO A 171 2.84 34.15 -18.27
C PRO A 171 3.74 33.00 -17.80
N GLU A 172 3.26 32.16 -16.89
CA GLU A 172 4.02 31.03 -16.37
C GLU A 172 3.81 29.75 -17.18
N THR A 173 2.82 29.74 -18.07
CA THR A 173 2.57 28.66 -19.02
C THR A 173 3.46 28.81 -20.26
N GLN A 174 4.58 28.10 -20.28
CA GLN A 174 5.59 28.24 -21.32
C GLN A 174 6.10 26.90 -21.83
N LEU A 175 6.19 26.77 -23.15
CA LEU A 175 6.91 25.72 -23.85
C LEU A 175 8.37 26.16 -24.03
N HIS A 176 9.32 25.32 -23.63
CA HIS A 176 10.74 25.68 -23.69
C HIS A 176 11.46 25.06 -24.87
N SER A 177 11.18 23.80 -25.22
CA SER A 177 11.90 23.08 -26.29
C SER A 177 10.98 22.08 -27.00
N LYS A 178 11.47 21.50 -28.10
CA LYS A 178 10.90 20.27 -28.66
C LYS A 178 11.15 19.08 -27.73
N VAL A 179 10.27 18.08 -27.80
CA VAL A 179 10.35 16.86 -26.99
C VAL A 179 11.58 16.05 -27.36
N PHE A 180 12.37 15.61 -26.37
CA PHE A 180 13.67 14.93 -26.52
C PHE A 180 14.77 15.70 -27.26
N LEU A 181 14.54 16.97 -27.62
CA LEU A 181 15.46 17.81 -28.39
C LEU A 181 15.78 19.09 -27.59
N ARG A 182 16.42 18.95 -26.44
CA ARG A 182 16.66 20.05 -25.48
C ARG A 182 17.52 21.18 -26.08
N GLU A 183 18.36 20.86 -27.04
CA GLU A 183 19.17 21.82 -27.80
C GLU A 183 18.34 22.85 -28.58
N THR A 184 17.05 22.56 -28.82
CA THR A 184 16.11 23.50 -29.45
C THR A 184 15.53 24.53 -28.48
N THR A 185 15.99 24.54 -27.22
CA THR A 185 15.41 25.40 -26.19
C THR A 185 15.43 26.89 -26.58
N ILE A 186 14.29 27.56 -26.37
CA ILE A 186 14.14 29.02 -26.52
C ILE A 186 14.22 29.75 -25.16
N ASP A 187 14.31 29.00 -24.06
CA ASP A 187 14.49 29.51 -22.71
C ASP A 187 15.38 28.53 -21.92
N PRO A 188 16.72 28.69 -21.99
CA PRO A 188 17.65 27.77 -21.33
C PRO A 188 17.46 27.68 -19.82
N GLU A 189 17.16 28.79 -19.15
CA GLU A 189 17.01 28.87 -17.70
C GLU A 189 15.76 28.09 -17.24
N ARG A 190 14.60 28.35 -17.87
CA ARG A 190 13.38 27.61 -17.55
C ARG A 190 13.45 26.16 -18.01
N SER A 191 14.13 25.86 -19.12
CA SER A 191 14.33 24.48 -19.58
C SER A 191 15.18 23.66 -18.59
N GLN A 192 16.22 24.27 -18.02
CA GLN A 192 17.03 23.63 -16.98
C GLN A 192 16.21 23.36 -15.72
N LYS A 193 15.36 24.32 -15.32
CA LYS A 193 14.58 24.22 -14.09
C LYS A 193 13.35 23.31 -14.19
N TYR A 194 12.61 23.38 -15.29
CA TYR A 194 11.29 22.75 -15.44
C TYR A 194 11.21 21.74 -16.59
N GLY A 195 12.27 21.56 -17.36
CA GLY A 195 12.29 20.66 -18.50
C GLY A 195 11.48 21.20 -19.69
N LEU A 196 10.62 20.35 -20.27
CA LEU A 196 9.92 20.61 -21.54
C LEU A 196 9.07 21.89 -21.52
N GLY A 197 8.41 22.15 -20.41
CA GLY A 197 7.57 23.31 -20.21
C GLY A 197 7.29 23.55 -18.74
N SER A 198 6.66 24.68 -18.47
CA SER A 198 6.23 25.07 -17.12
C SER A 198 4.83 25.65 -17.16
N THR A 199 4.12 25.61 -16.03
CA THR A 199 2.80 26.24 -15.83
C THR A 199 2.52 26.39 -14.34
N THR A 200 1.38 26.99 -13.99
CA THR A 200 0.80 27.03 -12.65
C THR A 200 -0.58 26.36 -12.68
N ALA A 201 -1.06 25.85 -11.56
CA ALA A 201 -2.40 25.28 -11.50
C ALA A 201 -3.47 26.36 -11.78
N ALA A 202 -3.24 27.60 -11.34
CA ALA A 202 -4.12 28.74 -11.60
C ALA A 202 -4.19 29.12 -13.09
N ASP A 203 -3.07 29.07 -13.83
CA ASP A 203 -3.07 29.30 -15.28
C ASP A 203 -3.90 28.21 -15.99
N MET A 204 -3.72 26.95 -15.61
CA MET A 204 -4.46 25.82 -16.19
C MET A 204 -5.97 25.92 -15.94
N ILE A 205 -6.39 26.27 -14.71
CA ILE A 205 -7.82 26.45 -14.41
C ILE A 205 -8.44 27.57 -15.26
N ARG A 206 -7.78 28.73 -15.37
CA ARG A 206 -8.28 29.85 -16.19
C ARG A 206 -8.34 29.49 -17.67
N LEU A 207 -7.35 28.75 -18.16
CA LEU A 207 -7.32 28.25 -19.52
C LEU A 207 -8.45 27.26 -19.80
N LEU A 208 -8.69 26.29 -18.91
CA LEU A 208 -9.77 25.31 -19.02
C LEU A 208 -11.15 25.96 -18.92
N GLU A 209 -11.34 26.93 -18.03
CA GLU A 209 -12.57 27.72 -17.94
C GLU A 209 -12.85 28.48 -19.25
N SER A 210 -11.82 29.14 -19.81
CA SER A 210 -11.93 29.85 -21.08
C SER A 210 -12.23 28.89 -22.25
N LEU A 211 -11.65 27.68 -22.22
CA LEU A 211 -11.91 26.64 -23.21
C LEU A 211 -13.36 26.16 -23.15
N TYR A 212 -13.85 25.86 -21.95
CA TYR A 212 -15.23 25.41 -21.73
C TYR A 212 -16.26 26.46 -22.12
N LYS A 213 -16.01 27.73 -21.79
CA LYS A 213 -16.90 28.86 -22.14
C LYS A 213 -16.88 29.22 -23.63
N GLY A 214 -15.96 28.64 -24.41
CA GLY A 214 -15.80 28.96 -25.83
C GLY A 214 -15.08 30.29 -26.10
N ASP A 215 -14.38 30.85 -25.11
CA ASP A 215 -13.65 32.12 -25.21
C ASP A 215 -12.18 31.91 -25.63
N ALA A 216 -11.67 30.68 -25.44
CA ALA A 216 -10.27 30.36 -25.68
C ALA A 216 -9.90 30.34 -27.16
N ALA A 217 -10.85 30.12 -28.06
CA ALA A 217 -10.73 30.05 -29.53
C ALA A 217 -12.11 30.28 -30.16
N SER A 218 -12.32 30.01 -31.45
CA SER A 218 -13.69 29.92 -32.00
C SER A 218 -14.47 28.79 -31.30
N SER A 219 -15.81 28.87 -31.28
CA SER A 219 -16.64 27.84 -30.64
C SER A 219 -16.42 26.46 -31.24
N GLU A 220 -16.27 26.36 -32.56
CA GLU A 220 -15.96 25.09 -33.26
C GLU A 220 -14.59 24.53 -32.82
N SER A 221 -13.59 25.40 -32.70
CA SER A 221 -12.25 25.01 -32.23
C SER A 221 -12.24 24.59 -30.77
N CYS A 222 -13.01 25.27 -29.90
CA CYS A 222 -13.14 24.89 -28.49
C CYS A 222 -13.78 23.51 -28.33
N GLU A 223 -14.89 23.24 -29.04
CA GLU A 223 -15.53 21.93 -29.06
C GLU A 223 -14.61 20.84 -29.60
N ALA A 224 -13.85 21.12 -30.68
CA ALA A 224 -12.91 20.16 -31.22
C ALA A 224 -11.79 19.82 -30.22
N MET A 225 -11.27 20.82 -29.51
CA MET A 225 -10.26 20.63 -28.45
C MET A 225 -10.81 19.83 -27.27
N LEU A 226 -12.02 20.13 -26.78
CA LEU A 226 -12.68 19.33 -25.75
C LEU A 226 -12.89 17.89 -26.22
N GLY A 227 -13.28 17.70 -27.48
CA GLY A 227 -13.43 16.37 -28.09
C GLY A 227 -12.13 15.55 -28.06
N HIS A 228 -10.97 16.15 -28.33
CA HIS A 228 -9.69 15.47 -28.21
C HIS A 228 -9.36 15.08 -26.76
N LEU A 229 -9.65 15.97 -25.81
CA LEU A 229 -9.41 15.74 -24.38
C LEU A 229 -10.30 14.62 -23.83
N ARG A 230 -11.58 14.54 -24.25
CA ARG A 230 -12.53 13.47 -23.87
C ARG A 230 -12.11 12.09 -24.36
N ARG A 231 -11.33 12.03 -25.45
CA ARG A 231 -10.79 10.77 -25.99
C ARG A 231 -9.50 10.33 -25.30
N CYS A 232 -8.95 11.11 -24.37
CA CYS A 232 -7.82 10.68 -23.56
C CYS A 232 -8.33 9.69 -22.49
N ASP A 233 -8.09 8.41 -22.73
CA ASP A 233 -8.57 7.31 -21.86
C ASP A 233 -7.58 6.96 -20.72
N ASP A 234 -6.72 7.91 -20.33
CA ASP A 234 -5.74 7.70 -19.27
C ASP A 234 -6.40 7.77 -17.89
N ARG A 235 -6.88 6.62 -17.40
CA ARG A 235 -7.50 6.50 -16.08
C ARG A 235 -6.50 6.28 -14.93
N SER A 236 -5.20 6.55 -15.12
CA SER A 236 -4.21 6.33 -14.05
C SER A 236 -4.25 7.37 -12.92
N LYS A 237 -4.78 8.58 -13.20
CA LYS A 237 -4.75 9.77 -12.32
C LYS A 237 -6.16 10.22 -11.93
N VAL A 238 -6.58 11.45 -12.22
CA VAL A 238 -7.86 12.01 -11.76
C VAL A 238 -9.07 11.13 -12.09
N PRO A 239 -9.18 10.53 -13.29
CA PRO A 239 -10.32 9.66 -13.61
C PRO A 239 -10.33 8.31 -12.86
N ARG A 240 -9.23 7.89 -12.22
CA ARG A 240 -9.05 6.53 -11.69
C ARG A 240 -10.16 6.09 -10.74
N TYR A 241 -10.60 6.98 -9.86
CA TYR A 241 -11.59 6.69 -8.82
C TYR A 241 -12.98 7.28 -9.12
N LEU A 242 -13.15 7.90 -10.29
CA LEU A 242 -14.46 8.38 -10.72
C LEU A 242 -15.29 7.21 -11.28
N PRO A 243 -16.63 7.30 -11.22
CA PRO A 243 -17.51 6.36 -11.91
C PRO A 243 -17.13 6.21 -13.39
N GLU A 244 -17.39 5.04 -13.97
CA GLU A 244 -16.97 4.73 -15.34
C GLU A 244 -17.71 5.59 -16.37
N GLU A 245 -18.97 5.93 -16.06
CA GLU A 245 -19.84 6.81 -16.82
C GLU A 245 -19.46 8.29 -16.75
N VAL A 246 -18.59 8.68 -15.80
CA VAL A 246 -18.15 10.07 -15.68
C VAL A 246 -17.09 10.33 -16.74
N GLU A 247 -17.46 11.17 -17.69
CA GLU A 247 -16.56 11.62 -18.74
C GLU A 247 -15.58 12.64 -18.18
N VAL A 248 -14.30 12.50 -18.54
CA VAL A 248 -13.25 13.43 -18.14
C VAL A 248 -12.50 13.89 -19.37
N ALA A 249 -12.61 15.18 -19.68
CA ALA A 249 -11.86 15.83 -20.74
C ALA A 249 -10.51 16.32 -20.19
N HIS A 250 -9.45 15.52 -20.27
CA HIS A 250 -8.17 15.86 -19.63
C HIS A 250 -6.91 15.57 -20.45
N LYS A 251 -5.78 16.06 -19.93
CA LYS A 251 -4.44 15.73 -20.42
C LYS A 251 -3.50 15.43 -19.26
N THR A 252 -2.89 14.26 -19.29
CA THR A 252 -1.88 13.86 -18.31
C THR A 252 -0.45 14.24 -18.72
N GLY A 253 0.47 14.25 -17.75
CA GLY A 253 1.91 14.37 -17.98
C GLY A 253 2.74 13.65 -16.91
N SER A 254 3.74 12.87 -17.34
CA SER A 254 4.61 12.13 -16.41
C SER A 254 6.07 12.16 -16.87
N VAL A 255 6.99 12.43 -15.94
CA VAL A 255 8.43 12.14 -16.00
C VAL A 255 8.89 11.73 -14.60
N SER A 256 9.97 10.98 -14.41
CA SER A 256 10.25 10.30 -13.12
C SER A 256 9.94 11.09 -11.84
N ALA A 257 10.34 12.36 -11.73
CA ALA A 257 10.11 13.19 -10.54
C ALA A 257 8.81 14.05 -10.56
N THR A 258 8.00 14.01 -11.61
CA THR A 258 6.84 14.89 -11.84
C THR A 258 5.63 14.09 -12.37
N ARG A 259 4.45 14.33 -11.82
CA ARG A 259 3.16 13.86 -12.37
C ARG A 259 2.19 15.03 -12.42
N CYS A 260 1.47 15.16 -13.53
CA CYS A 260 0.52 16.23 -13.78
C CYS A 260 -0.77 15.68 -14.39
N ASP A 261 -1.88 16.30 -14.04
CA ASP A 261 -3.17 16.09 -14.69
C ASP A 261 -4.00 17.38 -14.65
N ALA A 262 -4.67 17.71 -15.73
CA ALA A 262 -5.56 18.86 -15.82
C ALA A 262 -6.63 18.66 -16.88
N GLY A 263 -7.84 19.07 -16.58
CA GLY A 263 -9.00 18.83 -17.41
C GLY A 263 -10.31 19.28 -16.80
N ILE A 264 -11.40 18.78 -17.35
CA ILE A 264 -12.76 19.04 -16.90
C ILE A 264 -13.44 17.69 -16.63
N ILE A 265 -14.00 17.55 -15.44
CA ILE A 265 -14.86 16.42 -15.07
C ILE A 265 -16.30 16.84 -15.38
N GLU A 266 -17.00 16.07 -16.21
CA GLU A 266 -18.42 16.26 -16.50
C GLU A 266 -19.22 15.63 -15.35
N SER A 267 -19.78 16.47 -14.46
CA SER A 267 -20.46 16.02 -13.25
C SER A 267 -21.93 16.45 -13.21
N LYS A 268 -22.78 15.75 -12.44
CA LYS A 268 -24.21 16.09 -12.31
C LYS A 268 -24.41 17.48 -11.70
N GLY A 269 -23.54 17.84 -10.75
CA GLY A 269 -23.50 19.16 -10.14
C GLY A 269 -22.87 20.24 -11.01
N GLY A 270 -22.57 19.95 -12.28
CA GLY A 270 -21.97 20.88 -13.24
C GLY A 270 -20.51 20.53 -13.61
N PRO A 271 -19.97 21.14 -14.67
CA PRO A 271 -18.59 20.95 -15.13
C PRO A 271 -17.57 21.44 -14.09
N LEU A 272 -16.58 20.60 -13.79
CA LEU A 272 -15.55 20.88 -12.80
C LEU A 272 -14.17 20.90 -13.45
N ALA A 273 -13.59 22.11 -13.58
CA ALA A 273 -12.21 22.25 -14.01
C ALA A 273 -11.25 21.90 -12.86
N PHE A 274 -10.21 21.13 -13.16
CA PHE A 274 -9.19 20.74 -12.19
C PHE A 274 -7.78 20.86 -12.78
N CYS A 275 -6.80 21.05 -11.91
CA CYS A 275 -5.40 20.89 -12.22
C CYS A 275 -4.65 20.43 -10.97
N ILE A 276 -3.86 19.36 -11.10
CA ILE A 276 -2.90 18.92 -10.09
C ILE A 276 -1.52 18.72 -10.73
N LEU A 277 -0.53 19.36 -10.12
CA LEU A 277 0.87 19.35 -10.52
C LEU A 277 1.69 18.85 -9.34
N THR A 278 2.55 17.86 -9.57
CA THR A 278 3.48 17.36 -8.55
C THR A 278 4.90 17.38 -9.10
N THR A 279 5.88 17.75 -8.27
CA THR A 279 7.30 17.68 -8.64
C THR A 279 8.15 17.35 -7.42
N ASP A 280 9.41 16.98 -7.66
CA ASP A 280 10.34 16.52 -6.62
C ASP A 280 9.76 15.36 -5.82
N ASN A 281 8.97 14.52 -6.50
CA ASN A 281 8.34 13.34 -5.91
C ASN A 281 9.43 12.37 -5.40
N ALA A 282 9.26 11.92 -4.15
CA ALA A 282 10.12 10.90 -3.56
C ALA A 282 9.97 9.57 -4.29
N ASP A 283 8.74 9.15 -4.56
CA ASP A 283 8.45 8.02 -5.43
C ASP A 283 8.61 8.42 -6.91
N ARG A 284 9.59 7.78 -7.56
CA ARG A 284 9.96 7.97 -8.97
C ARG A 284 9.58 6.79 -9.86
N GLY A 285 8.87 5.80 -9.31
CA GLY A 285 8.43 4.60 -9.99
C GLY A 285 7.38 4.87 -11.09
N TRP A 286 7.25 3.93 -12.02
CA TRP A 286 6.27 3.97 -13.11
C TRP A 286 5.18 2.90 -12.96
N GLY A 287 5.00 2.39 -11.74
CA GLY A 287 3.97 1.40 -11.41
C GLY A 287 2.61 2.05 -11.16
N ALA A 288 1.55 1.24 -11.23
CA ALA A 288 0.18 1.69 -10.99
C ALA A 288 -0.09 2.20 -9.56
N GLU A 289 0.83 1.93 -8.64
CA GLU A 289 0.80 2.36 -7.23
C GLU A 289 1.65 3.61 -6.98
N ASN A 290 2.03 4.36 -8.02
CA ASN A 290 2.84 5.55 -7.85
C ASN A 290 2.13 6.60 -6.97
N GLU A 291 2.80 7.08 -5.92
CA GLU A 291 2.20 7.94 -4.89
C GLU A 291 1.53 9.20 -5.49
N ALA A 292 2.17 9.83 -6.47
CA ALA A 292 1.66 11.05 -7.10
C ALA A 292 0.46 10.78 -8.04
N GLU A 293 0.38 9.60 -8.66
CA GLU A 293 -0.79 9.21 -9.46
C GLU A 293 -1.99 8.88 -8.57
N LEU A 294 -1.75 8.19 -7.45
CA LEU A 294 -2.77 7.92 -6.43
C LEU A 294 -3.26 9.21 -5.76
N LEU A 295 -2.37 10.18 -5.50
CA LEU A 295 -2.76 11.51 -5.03
C LEU A 295 -3.69 12.21 -6.02
N ALA A 296 -3.35 12.21 -7.32
CA ALA A 296 -4.18 12.80 -8.36
C ALA A 296 -5.55 12.13 -8.44
N ALA A 297 -5.60 10.80 -8.31
CA ALA A 297 -6.84 10.05 -8.24
C ALA A 297 -7.71 10.43 -7.03
N ALA A 298 -7.13 10.49 -5.84
CA ALA A 298 -7.83 10.88 -4.62
C ALA A 298 -8.33 12.34 -4.67
N PHE A 299 -7.52 13.24 -5.24
CA PHE A 299 -7.91 14.62 -5.51
C PHE A 299 -9.15 14.68 -6.42
N GLY A 300 -9.14 13.95 -7.54
CA GLY A 300 -10.28 13.86 -8.46
C GLY A 300 -11.56 13.38 -7.79
N LYS A 301 -11.47 12.31 -6.99
CA LYS A 301 -12.61 11.75 -6.26
C LYS A 301 -13.17 12.72 -5.23
N THR A 302 -12.30 13.35 -4.44
CA THR A 302 -12.70 14.31 -3.40
C THR A 302 -13.43 15.50 -4.01
N LEU A 303 -12.91 16.00 -5.13
CA LEU A 303 -13.55 17.04 -5.92
C LEU A 303 -14.94 16.61 -6.42
N TYR A 304 -15.04 15.45 -7.07
CA TYR A 304 -16.30 14.94 -7.58
C TYR A 304 -17.34 14.75 -6.48
N ASP A 305 -16.96 14.17 -5.34
CA ASP A 305 -17.86 13.93 -4.21
C ASP A 305 -18.38 15.21 -3.56
N HIS A 306 -17.56 16.27 -3.53
CA HIS A 306 -17.96 17.55 -2.94
C HIS A 306 -19.00 18.28 -3.80
N PHE A 307 -18.80 18.28 -5.12
CA PHE A 307 -19.65 19.04 -6.04
C PHE A 307 -20.89 18.30 -6.52
N ASN A 308 -21.04 17.02 -6.16
CA ASN A 308 -22.25 16.25 -6.44
C ASN A 308 -22.95 15.95 -5.10
N GLU A 309 -24.27 16.15 -5.01
CA GLU A 309 -25.01 15.80 -3.78
C GLU A 309 -24.71 14.35 -3.37
N PRO A 310 -24.79 14.01 -2.07
CA PRO A 310 -24.77 12.63 -1.62
C PRO A 310 -26.08 11.94 -2.09
N GLU A 311 -26.19 11.66 -3.38
CA GLU A 311 -27.05 10.59 -3.86
C GLU A 311 -26.65 9.33 -3.08
N GLU A 312 -27.66 8.60 -2.59
CA GLU A 312 -27.51 7.29 -1.95
C GLU A 312 -26.42 6.52 -2.68
N THR A 313 -25.27 6.41 -2.02
CA THR A 313 -24.04 5.99 -2.65
C THR A 313 -24.30 4.65 -3.33
N PRO A 314 -24.20 4.55 -4.67
CA PRO A 314 -24.00 3.26 -5.27
C PRO A 314 -22.62 2.85 -4.78
N ALA A 315 -22.59 1.99 -3.76
CA ALA A 315 -21.35 1.46 -3.24
C ALA A 315 -20.61 0.72 -4.37
N VAL A 316 -19.57 1.38 -4.85
CA VAL A 316 -18.40 0.91 -5.61
C VAL A 316 -18.66 0.45 -7.07
N PRO A 317 -18.12 1.16 -8.10
CA PRO A 317 -17.84 0.61 -9.44
C PRO A 317 -16.40 0.05 -9.52
N PRO A 318 -16.10 -0.83 -10.50
CA PRO A 318 -15.41 -2.10 -10.29
C PRO A 318 -13.96 -1.92 -9.82
N ALA A 319 -13.75 -2.07 -8.51
CA ALA A 319 -12.46 -2.50 -8.01
C ALA A 319 -12.11 -3.81 -8.72
N ARG A 320 -10.91 -3.85 -9.30
CA ARG A 320 -10.18 -5.03 -9.80
C ARG A 320 -10.79 -6.33 -9.25
N VAL A 321 -11.24 -7.22 -10.14
CA VAL A 321 -11.72 -8.55 -9.69
C VAL A 321 -10.54 -9.26 -9.04
N LEU A 322 -10.53 -9.36 -7.72
CA LEU A 322 -9.48 -10.07 -7.01
C LEU A 322 -9.81 -11.56 -7.01
N ALA A 323 -8.79 -12.35 -7.28
CA ALA A 323 -8.87 -13.80 -7.31
C ALA A 323 -7.51 -14.38 -6.92
N VAL A 324 -7.44 -15.70 -6.79
CA VAL A 324 -6.19 -16.39 -6.47
C VAL A 324 -5.06 -15.93 -7.39
N GLY A 325 -3.96 -15.44 -6.80
CA GLY A 325 -2.82 -14.85 -7.50
C GLY A 325 -2.86 -13.32 -7.62
N SER A 326 -3.85 -12.64 -7.04
CA SER A 326 -3.79 -11.18 -6.84
C SER A 326 -2.94 -10.86 -5.60
N ASP A 327 -2.26 -9.72 -5.61
CA ASP A 327 -1.45 -9.26 -4.48
C ASP A 327 -1.53 -7.72 -4.27
N GLY A 328 -0.98 -7.25 -3.15
CA GLY A 328 -0.76 -5.85 -2.80
C GLY A 328 -1.70 -5.28 -1.75
N LEU A 329 -1.58 -3.98 -1.47
CA LEU A 329 -2.31 -3.27 -0.40
C LEU A 329 -3.84 -3.42 -0.48
N LEU A 330 -4.39 -3.58 -1.69
CA LEU A 330 -5.83 -3.82 -1.88
C LEU A 330 -6.27 -5.21 -1.39
N VAL A 331 -5.40 -6.21 -1.52
CA VAL A 331 -5.61 -7.55 -0.95
C VAL A 331 -5.44 -7.51 0.56
N GLU A 332 -4.51 -6.74 1.09
CA GLU A 332 -4.41 -6.52 2.54
C GLU A 332 -5.68 -5.88 3.10
N ALA A 333 -6.17 -4.81 2.46
CA ALA A 333 -7.40 -4.12 2.85
C ALA A 333 -8.63 -5.05 2.74
N LEU A 334 -8.68 -5.91 1.71
CA LEU A 334 -9.67 -6.99 1.59
C LEU A 334 -9.57 -7.97 2.77
N GLN A 335 -8.37 -8.49 3.08
CA GLN A 335 -8.16 -9.44 4.17
C GLN A 335 -8.57 -8.85 5.52
N ARG A 336 -8.19 -7.60 5.79
CA ARG A 336 -8.65 -6.83 6.97
C ARG A 336 -10.17 -6.74 7.02
N THR A 337 -10.80 -6.37 5.90
CA THR A 337 -12.25 -6.20 5.80
C THR A 337 -13.01 -7.52 6.00
N LEU A 338 -12.54 -8.62 5.38
CA LEU A 338 -13.11 -9.95 5.53
C LEU A 338 -13.06 -10.45 6.98
N ASN A 339 -11.93 -10.23 7.66
CA ASN A 339 -11.76 -10.58 9.07
C ASN A 339 -12.71 -9.82 9.98
N ALA A 340 -12.97 -8.54 9.69
CA ALA A 340 -13.83 -7.69 10.49
C ALA A 340 -15.33 -7.91 10.26
N ARG A 341 -15.74 -8.33 9.05
CA ARG A 341 -17.15 -8.32 8.61
C ARG A 341 -17.79 -9.70 8.43
N THR A 342 -17.03 -10.77 8.60
CA THR A 342 -17.57 -12.13 8.56
C THR A 342 -17.72 -12.68 9.98
N GLU A 343 -18.86 -13.29 10.31
CA GLU A 343 -19.12 -13.86 11.63
C GLU A 343 -19.25 -15.40 11.60
N PRO A 344 -18.46 -16.12 12.43
CA PRO A 344 -17.34 -15.62 13.24
C PRO A 344 -16.17 -15.13 12.38
N SER A 345 -15.32 -14.26 12.93
CA SER A 345 -14.14 -13.74 12.24
C SER A 345 -13.31 -14.86 11.61
N LEU A 346 -12.89 -14.65 10.36
CA LEU A 346 -12.23 -15.66 9.55
C LEU A 346 -10.76 -15.90 9.95
N GLY A 347 -10.13 -14.95 10.64
CA GLY A 347 -8.73 -15.05 11.09
C GLY A 347 -7.73 -15.27 9.94
N ILE A 348 -7.99 -14.69 8.77
CA ILE A 348 -7.12 -14.73 7.59
C ILE A 348 -5.87 -13.90 7.89
N GLY A 349 -4.68 -14.39 7.54
CA GLY A 349 -3.46 -13.58 7.60
C GLY A 349 -3.57 -12.37 6.66
N VAL A 350 -3.19 -11.19 7.13
CA VAL A 350 -3.09 -9.98 6.30
C VAL A 350 -1.67 -9.94 5.75
N ASP A 351 -1.44 -10.65 4.66
CA ASP A 351 -0.14 -10.80 3.99
C ASP A 351 -0.11 -10.13 2.62
N GLY A 352 -1.24 -9.57 2.18
CA GLY A 352 -1.36 -8.95 0.87
C GLY A 352 -1.40 -9.97 -0.27
N ASP A 353 -1.45 -11.26 0.02
CA ASP A 353 -1.50 -12.34 -0.98
C ASP A 353 -2.89 -12.96 -1.05
N PHE A 354 -3.49 -12.94 -2.24
CA PHE A 354 -4.78 -13.60 -2.47
C PHE A 354 -4.53 -15.09 -2.71
N GLY A 355 -4.30 -15.83 -1.64
CA GLY A 355 -4.10 -17.28 -1.64
C GLY A 355 -5.39 -18.07 -1.36
N PRO A 356 -5.28 -19.40 -1.21
CA PRO A 356 -6.43 -20.28 -0.93
C PRO A 356 -7.20 -19.93 0.36
N ASN A 357 -6.54 -19.32 1.35
CA ASN A 357 -7.18 -18.86 2.59
C ASN A 357 -8.05 -17.61 2.34
N THR A 358 -7.52 -16.64 1.59
CA THR A 358 -8.26 -15.45 1.17
C THR A 358 -9.45 -15.84 0.29
N GLU A 359 -9.25 -16.75 -0.67
CA GLU A 359 -10.32 -17.29 -1.51
C GLU A 359 -11.43 -17.98 -0.68
N SER A 360 -11.03 -18.81 0.30
CA SER A 360 -11.98 -19.46 1.22
C SER A 360 -12.74 -18.44 2.06
N GLY A 361 -12.07 -17.38 2.49
CA GLY A 361 -12.68 -16.27 3.22
C GLY A 361 -13.70 -15.50 2.39
N VAL A 362 -13.37 -15.23 1.13
CA VAL A 362 -14.30 -14.62 0.16
C VAL A 362 -15.52 -15.52 -0.06
N LYS A 363 -15.34 -16.84 -0.23
CA LYS A 363 -16.47 -17.78 -0.35
C LYS A 363 -17.35 -17.79 0.90
N ALA A 364 -16.75 -17.72 2.08
CA ALA A 364 -17.48 -17.67 3.34
C ALA A 364 -18.31 -16.38 3.46
N PHE A 365 -17.70 -15.24 3.16
CA PHE A 365 -18.36 -13.94 3.12
C PHE A 365 -19.50 -13.91 2.10
N GLN A 366 -19.25 -14.33 0.85
CA GLN A 366 -20.28 -14.43 -0.19
C GLN A 366 -21.47 -15.28 0.25
N LYS A 367 -21.21 -16.41 0.91
CA LYS A 367 -22.26 -17.28 1.44
C LYS A 367 -23.06 -16.61 2.57
N GLN A 368 -22.40 -15.86 3.46
CA GLN A 368 -23.05 -15.11 4.53
C GLN A 368 -23.97 -14.01 3.98
N GLU A 369 -23.50 -13.29 2.97
CA GLU A 369 -24.21 -12.17 2.34
C GLU A 369 -25.21 -12.62 1.25
N GLY A 370 -25.40 -13.93 1.05
CA GLY A 370 -26.35 -14.46 0.06
C GLY A 370 -25.95 -14.22 -1.40
N LEU A 371 -24.66 -14.02 -1.68
CA LEU A 371 -24.10 -13.82 -3.01
C LEU A 371 -23.78 -15.15 -3.72
N GLU A 372 -23.55 -15.09 -5.03
CA GLU A 372 -22.97 -16.22 -5.77
C GLU A 372 -21.58 -16.56 -5.22
N VAL A 373 -21.36 -17.82 -4.85
CA VAL A 373 -20.12 -18.26 -4.20
C VAL A 373 -19.07 -18.55 -5.26
N THR A 374 -18.44 -17.49 -5.78
CA THR A 374 -17.43 -17.57 -6.85
C THR A 374 -16.00 -17.69 -6.31
N GLY A 375 -15.74 -17.24 -5.07
CA GLY A 375 -14.39 -17.11 -4.51
C GLY A 375 -13.56 -16.00 -5.12
N ARG A 376 -14.16 -15.18 -5.98
CA ARG A 376 -13.56 -13.99 -6.59
C ARG A 376 -14.23 -12.77 -6.00
N VAL A 377 -13.47 -11.72 -5.71
CA VAL A 377 -14.03 -10.45 -5.25
C VAL A 377 -14.41 -9.64 -6.48
N ASP A 378 -15.59 -9.95 -7.01
CA ASP A 378 -16.23 -9.23 -8.09
C ASP A 378 -16.99 -8.00 -7.58
N ALA A 379 -17.62 -7.24 -8.48
CA ALA A 379 -18.34 -6.02 -8.12
C ALA A 379 -19.44 -6.25 -7.08
N ALA A 380 -20.14 -7.39 -7.12
CA ALA A 380 -21.16 -7.73 -6.12
C ALA A 380 -20.53 -7.97 -4.75
N THR A 381 -19.40 -8.67 -4.72
CA THR A 381 -18.64 -8.94 -3.51
C THR A 381 -18.04 -7.67 -2.92
N TRP A 382 -17.47 -6.78 -3.74
CA TRP A 382 -16.97 -5.47 -3.29
C TRP A 382 -18.06 -4.58 -2.71
N ARG A 383 -19.24 -4.58 -3.34
CA ARG A 383 -20.40 -3.82 -2.85
C ARG A 383 -20.86 -4.32 -1.48
N ALA A 384 -20.98 -5.64 -1.32
CA ALA A 384 -21.35 -6.23 -0.04
C ALA A 384 -20.26 -6.02 1.02
N LEU A 385 -18.98 -6.04 0.62
CA LEU A 385 -17.86 -5.76 1.52
C LEU A 385 -17.92 -4.35 2.06
N GLY A 386 -18.38 -3.34 1.31
CA GLY A 386 -18.45 -1.94 1.73
C GLY A 386 -17.07 -1.24 1.80
N PRO A 387 -16.94 -0.09 2.49
CA PRO A 387 -15.67 0.64 2.60
C PRO A 387 -14.57 -0.25 3.18
N LEU A 388 -13.41 -0.31 2.53
CA LEU A 388 -12.31 -1.17 2.98
C LEU A 388 -11.62 -0.59 4.20
N ILE A 389 -11.20 -1.49 5.09
CA ILE A 389 -10.36 -1.16 6.23
C ILE A 389 -8.92 -1.04 5.72
N THR A 390 -8.45 0.20 5.50
CA THR A 390 -7.14 0.52 4.88
C THR A 390 -6.02 0.73 5.89
N GLU A 391 -6.36 1.12 7.10
CA GLU A 391 -5.46 1.16 8.24
C GLU A 391 -5.84 0.04 9.19
N ASP A 392 -4.86 -0.51 9.91
CA ASP A 392 -5.20 -1.38 11.03
C ASP A 392 -6.05 -0.56 12.00
N ALA A 393 -7.15 -1.14 12.50
CA ALA A 393 -7.85 -0.54 13.61
C ALA A 393 -6.80 -0.26 14.71
N PRO A 394 -6.82 0.92 15.35
CA PRO A 394 -5.82 1.22 16.36
C PRO A 394 -5.80 0.09 17.39
N GLU A 395 -4.68 -0.63 17.42
CA GLU A 395 -4.52 -1.75 18.32
C GLU A 395 -4.73 -1.26 19.75
N ALA A 396 -5.48 -2.06 20.52
CA ALA A 396 -5.78 -1.70 21.89
C ALA A 396 -4.46 -1.42 22.64
N PRO A 397 -4.45 -0.47 23.59
CA PRO A 397 -3.24 -0.17 24.35
C PRO A 397 -2.62 -1.43 24.96
N PRO A 398 -1.28 -1.56 25.00
CA PRO A 398 -0.61 -2.74 25.54
C PRO A 398 -1.13 -3.18 26.90
N GLU A 399 -1.45 -2.24 27.78
CA GLU A 399 -2.01 -2.52 29.11
C GLU A 399 -3.38 -3.21 29.07
N VAL A 400 -4.18 -2.99 28.03
CA VAL A 400 -5.47 -3.66 27.83
C VAL A 400 -5.25 -5.07 27.30
N VAL A 401 -4.43 -5.21 26.26
CA VAL A 401 -4.15 -6.50 25.60
C VAL A 401 -3.46 -7.46 26.55
N ASN A 402 -2.47 -6.97 27.30
CA ASN A 402 -1.64 -7.78 28.20
C ASN A 402 -2.36 -8.12 29.51
N ALA A 403 -3.41 -7.38 29.89
CA ALA A 403 -4.25 -7.68 31.03
C ALA A 403 -5.39 -8.67 30.72
N GLU A 404 -5.64 -8.97 29.45
CA GLU A 404 -6.74 -9.85 29.05
C GLU A 404 -6.49 -11.30 29.52
N SER A 405 -7.46 -11.85 30.25
CA SER A 405 -7.42 -13.24 30.68
C SER A 405 -8.03 -14.16 29.62
N LEU A 406 -7.18 -14.89 28.90
CA LEU A 406 -7.61 -15.80 27.85
C LEU A 406 -7.96 -17.19 28.42
N SER A 407 -9.22 -17.60 28.26
CA SER A 407 -9.68 -18.92 28.72
C SER A 407 -8.89 -20.09 28.12
N THR A 408 -8.66 -21.12 28.92
CA THR A 408 -7.98 -22.36 28.53
C THR A 408 -8.94 -23.55 28.53
N LYS A 409 -8.74 -24.46 27.57
CA LYS A 409 -9.45 -25.75 27.55
C LYS A 409 -8.85 -26.68 28.61
N PRO A 410 -9.65 -27.59 29.19
CA PRO A 410 -9.11 -28.59 30.11
C PRO A 410 -8.01 -29.44 29.47
N ALA A 411 -7.09 -29.91 30.30
CA ALA A 411 -6.00 -30.78 29.86
C ALA A 411 -6.52 -32.03 29.15
N ASP A 412 -5.79 -32.46 28.11
CA ASP A 412 -6.18 -33.61 27.31
C ASP A 412 -6.36 -34.89 28.13
N ARG A 413 -7.24 -35.81 27.71
CA ARG A 413 -7.31 -37.13 28.35
C ARG A 413 -6.11 -37.98 27.91
N LEU A 414 -5.47 -38.69 28.84
CA LEU A 414 -4.29 -39.54 28.60
C LEU A 414 -4.59 -40.87 27.85
N GLY A 415 -5.59 -40.88 26.95
CA GLY A 415 -6.01 -42.04 26.15
C GLY A 415 -5.84 -41.84 24.64
N GLY A 416 -5.96 -42.94 23.88
CA GLY A 416 -5.80 -42.98 22.42
C GLY A 416 -4.46 -43.57 21.95
N PRO A 417 -4.38 -44.08 20.71
CA PRO A 417 -3.12 -44.60 20.15
C PRO A 417 -2.15 -43.47 19.75
N PRO A 418 -0.82 -43.67 19.85
CA PRO A 418 0.18 -42.67 19.45
C PRO A 418 0.39 -42.71 17.93
N LEU A 419 -0.65 -42.43 17.16
CA LEU A 419 -0.50 -42.29 15.70
C LEU A 419 0.13 -40.94 15.41
N VAL A 420 1.26 -40.93 14.71
CA VAL A 420 1.92 -39.71 14.27
C VAL A 420 2.15 -39.75 12.77
N ALA A 421 1.98 -38.62 12.11
CA ALA A 421 2.23 -38.46 10.68
C ALA A 421 3.56 -37.76 10.37
N SER A 422 4.18 -37.13 11.39
CA SER A 422 5.47 -36.47 11.31
C SER A 422 6.58 -37.39 10.87
N ALA A 423 7.46 -36.90 9.99
CA ALA A 423 8.56 -37.69 9.50
C ALA A 423 9.68 -37.93 10.53
N ALA A 424 9.83 -37.05 11.53
CA ALA A 424 10.71 -37.26 12.67
C ALA A 424 10.16 -36.64 13.95
N TYR A 425 10.44 -37.26 15.10
CA TYR A 425 10.14 -36.67 16.41
C TYR A 425 11.17 -37.05 17.47
N ALA A 426 11.22 -36.24 18.53
CA ALA A 426 12.01 -36.48 19.74
C ALA A 426 11.20 -36.07 20.97
N ILE A 427 11.33 -36.80 22.07
CA ILE A 427 10.73 -36.51 23.38
C ILE A 427 11.84 -36.50 24.41
N ALA A 428 11.98 -35.40 25.14
CA ALA A 428 12.96 -35.24 26.20
C ALA A 428 12.28 -34.86 27.52
N ASP A 429 12.91 -35.27 28.63
CA ASP A 429 12.57 -34.78 29.96
C ASP A 429 12.95 -33.29 30.06
N ALA A 430 12.02 -32.45 30.51
CA ALA A 430 12.25 -31.00 30.53
C ALA A 430 13.19 -30.55 31.66
N ALA A 431 13.34 -31.33 32.72
CA ALA A 431 14.14 -30.96 33.89
C ALA A 431 15.65 -31.22 33.67
N ASN A 432 16.00 -32.34 33.03
CA ASN A 432 17.39 -32.73 32.82
C ASN A 432 17.83 -32.77 31.34
N GLY A 433 16.90 -32.66 30.39
CA GLY A 433 17.18 -32.68 28.95
C GLY A 433 17.51 -34.07 28.40
N GLU A 434 17.30 -35.13 29.17
CA GLU A 434 17.50 -36.51 28.74
C GLU A 434 16.51 -36.86 27.63
N LEU A 435 17.03 -37.40 26.52
CA LEU A 435 16.18 -37.88 25.44
C LEU A 435 15.57 -39.23 25.82
N LEU A 436 14.25 -39.28 25.94
CA LEU A 436 13.51 -40.47 26.38
C LEU A 436 13.11 -41.34 25.19
N TRP A 437 12.57 -40.72 24.13
CA TRP A 437 12.06 -41.43 22.95
C TRP A 437 12.22 -40.61 21.68
N GLY A 438 12.25 -41.27 20.52
CA GLY A 438 12.34 -40.61 19.23
C GLY A 438 12.08 -41.54 18.06
N MET A 439 11.80 -40.95 16.90
CA MET A 439 11.73 -41.62 15.61
C MET A 439 12.45 -40.75 14.59
N ASN A 440 13.41 -41.34 13.86
CA ASN A 440 14.27 -40.63 12.91
C ASN A 440 14.89 -39.37 13.55
N ASP A 441 15.15 -39.43 14.86
CA ASP A 441 15.42 -38.24 15.67
C ASP A 441 16.76 -37.58 15.36
N SER A 442 17.63 -38.28 14.65
CA SER A 442 18.96 -37.84 14.23
C SER A 442 19.04 -37.63 12.70
N GLU A 443 17.92 -37.75 11.98
CA GLU A 443 17.90 -37.42 10.55
C GLU A 443 17.89 -35.91 10.34
N ALA A 444 18.76 -35.44 9.45
CA ALA A 444 18.85 -34.04 9.07
C ALA A 444 17.60 -33.62 8.25
N ARG A 445 16.99 -32.51 8.66
CA ARG A 445 15.78 -31.93 8.08
C ARG A 445 15.85 -30.40 8.10
N ASP A 446 15.13 -29.76 7.18
CA ASP A 446 14.98 -28.31 7.21
C ASP A 446 14.28 -27.89 8.53
N PRO A 447 14.81 -26.92 9.29
CA PRO A 447 14.27 -26.54 10.60
C PRO A 447 12.99 -25.68 10.48
N ALA A 448 12.80 -24.96 9.37
CA ALA A 448 11.87 -23.83 9.32
C ALA A 448 12.08 -22.86 10.50
N SER A 449 11.04 -22.14 10.92
CA SER A 449 11.15 -21.11 11.97
C SER A 449 11.47 -21.61 13.38
N VAL A 450 11.60 -22.92 13.62
CA VAL A 450 12.14 -23.39 14.91
C VAL A 450 13.61 -22.99 15.09
N THR A 451 14.29 -22.57 14.01
CA THR A 451 15.57 -21.84 14.02
C THR A 451 15.58 -20.65 14.97
N LYS A 452 14.46 -19.92 15.12
CA LYS A 452 14.38 -18.72 15.96
C LYS A 452 14.59 -18.99 17.44
N ILE A 453 14.46 -20.24 17.89
CA ILE A 453 14.84 -20.64 19.26
C ILE A 453 16.34 -20.37 19.47
N MET A 454 17.20 -20.64 18.47
CA MET A 454 18.63 -20.34 18.55
C MET A 454 18.89 -18.84 18.57
N THR A 455 18.18 -18.07 17.73
CA THR A 455 18.27 -16.61 17.69
C THR A 455 17.92 -16.00 19.05
N ALA A 456 16.79 -16.37 19.63
CA ALA A 456 16.38 -15.92 20.97
C ALA A 456 17.38 -16.36 22.05
N HIS A 457 17.87 -17.61 21.98
CA HIS A 457 18.84 -18.16 22.93
C HIS A 457 20.16 -17.37 22.94
N LEU A 458 20.68 -16.95 21.79
CA LEU A 458 21.89 -16.13 21.74
C LEU A 458 21.69 -14.73 22.34
N VAL A 459 20.60 -14.06 22.01
CA VAL A 459 20.26 -12.74 22.57
C VAL A 459 20.10 -12.84 24.09
N LEU A 460 19.41 -13.87 24.57
CA LEU A 460 19.19 -14.07 26.00
C LEU A 460 20.47 -14.47 26.75
N LYS A 461 21.41 -15.16 26.11
CA LYS A 461 22.73 -15.39 26.71
C LYS A 461 23.53 -14.11 26.90
N LEU A 462 23.38 -13.13 26.01
CA LEU A 462 23.94 -11.79 26.25
C LEU A 462 23.25 -11.14 27.45
N ALA A 463 21.91 -11.17 27.49
CA ALA A 463 21.13 -10.61 28.59
C ALA A 463 21.39 -11.27 29.96
N GLU A 464 21.77 -12.55 29.98
CA GLU A 464 22.19 -13.24 31.22
C GLU A 464 23.49 -12.65 31.79
N SER A 465 24.40 -12.20 30.92
CA SER A 465 25.65 -11.55 31.33
C SER A 465 25.51 -10.05 31.56
N ASP A 466 24.54 -9.43 30.88
CA ASP A 466 24.30 -7.99 30.87
C ASP A 466 22.78 -7.72 30.76
N PRO A 467 22.08 -7.62 31.89
CA PRO A 467 20.62 -7.48 31.89
C PRO A 467 20.10 -6.22 31.17
N GLU A 468 20.92 -5.17 31.03
CA GLU A 468 20.56 -3.93 30.32
C GLU A 468 20.30 -4.18 28.82
N VAL A 469 20.83 -5.28 28.27
CA VAL A 469 20.57 -5.73 26.91
C VAL A 469 19.07 -5.82 26.61
N LEU A 470 18.24 -6.19 27.59
CA LEU A 470 16.79 -6.30 27.38
C LEU A 470 16.11 -4.95 27.18
N ASP A 471 16.72 -3.87 27.66
CA ASP A 471 16.17 -2.52 27.61
C ASP A 471 16.78 -1.69 26.46
N GLU A 472 17.77 -2.23 25.74
CA GLU A 472 18.31 -1.63 24.52
C GLU A 472 17.22 -1.49 23.44
N GLU A 473 17.17 -0.32 22.79
CA GLU A 473 16.34 -0.10 21.61
C GLU A 473 17.03 -0.60 20.34
N ILE A 474 16.27 -1.33 19.52
CA ILE A 474 16.65 -1.73 18.17
C ILE A 474 15.92 -0.83 17.18
N VAL A 475 16.68 -0.21 16.28
CA VAL A 475 16.13 0.53 15.13
C VAL A 475 16.02 -0.45 13.96
N PHE A 476 14.83 -0.57 13.39
CA PHE A 476 14.62 -1.46 12.25
C PHE A 476 15.23 -0.90 10.97
N SER A 477 16.06 -1.70 10.30
CA SER A 477 16.57 -1.39 8.97
C SER A 477 15.53 -1.72 7.89
N THR A 478 15.68 -1.15 6.69
CA THR A 478 14.89 -1.56 5.52
C THR A 478 15.09 -3.04 5.19
N VAL A 479 16.27 -3.60 5.44
CA VAL A 479 16.55 -5.02 5.19
C VAL A 479 15.76 -5.92 6.15
N ALA A 480 15.68 -5.54 7.43
CA ALA A 480 14.85 -6.25 8.40
C ALA A 480 13.37 -6.18 8.00
N ASP A 481 12.85 -4.99 7.72
CA ASP A 481 11.44 -4.76 7.34
C ASP A 481 11.05 -5.55 6.07
N GLU A 482 11.87 -5.48 5.01
CA GLU A 482 11.61 -6.16 3.74
C GLU A 482 11.92 -7.67 3.77
N THR A 483 12.24 -8.24 4.94
CA THR A 483 12.53 -9.67 5.04
C THR A 483 11.25 -10.49 4.77
N PRO A 484 11.24 -11.37 3.75
CA PRO A 484 10.02 -12.07 3.33
C PRO A 484 9.57 -13.12 4.35
N GLY A 485 8.26 -13.37 4.43
CA GLY A 485 7.63 -14.39 5.26
C GLY A 485 6.89 -13.81 6.46
N SER A 486 6.73 -14.60 7.54
CA SER A 486 6.08 -14.12 8.76
C SER A 486 6.79 -12.89 9.31
N THR A 487 6.03 -11.88 9.73
CA THR A 487 6.55 -10.58 10.18
C THR A 487 6.11 -10.28 11.61
N SER A 488 6.94 -9.54 12.36
CA SER A 488 6.54 -8.85 13.59
C SER A 488 5.83 -7.53 13.27
N GLY A 489 5.87 -7.08 12.02
CA GLY A 489 5.18 -5.90 11.54
C GLY A 489 5.80 -4.61 12.03
N VAL A 490 7.07 -4.62 12.46
CA VAL A 490 7.86 -3.42 12.80
C VAL A 490 8.51 -2.90 11.52
N ARG A 491 8.35 -1.59 11.25
CA ARG A 491 8.71 -0.96 9.98
C ARG A 491 10.10 -0.31 10.03
N ALA A 492 10.70 -0.11 8.86
CA ALA A 492 11.97 0.57 8.73
C ALA A 492 11.94 1.96 9.41
N GLY A 493 12.92 2.21 10.28
CA GLY A 493 13.04 3.44 11.06
C GLY A 493 12.25 3.47 12.37
N GLU A 494 11.40 2.47 12.63
CA GLU A 494 10.77 2.30 13.93
C GLU A 494 11.74 1.70 14.95
N THR A 495 11.45 1.95 16.23
CA THR A 495 12.23 1.47 17.38
C THR A 495 11.41 0.58 18.28
N VAL A 496 12.06 -0.43 18.85
CA VAL A 496 11.46 -1.37 19.80
C VAL A 496 12.54 -1.92 20.73
N THR A 497 12.22 -2.13 22.00
CA THR A 497 13.21 -2.70 22.93
C THR A 497 13.44 -4.18 22.65
N VAL A 498 14.61 -4.69 23.00
CA VAL A 498 14.96 -6.11 22.88
C VAL A 498 13.94 -7.00 23.58
N ARG A 499 13.49 -6.60 24.78
CA ARG A 499 12.46 -7.33 25.55
C ARG A 499 11.17 -7.49 24.77
N GLU A 500 10.66 -6.40 24.21
CA GLU A 500 9.43 -6.41 23.41
C GLU A 500 9.63 -7.21 22.11
N LEU A 501 10.77 -7.02 21.44
CA LEU A 501 11.03 -7.68 20.16
C LEU A 501 11.18 -9.21 20.29
N LEU A 502 11.53 -9.74 21.47
CA LEU A 502 11.47 -11.18 21.72
C LEU A 502 10.05 -11.73 21.54
N TYR A 503 9.01 -10.97 21.88
CA TYR A 503 7.62 -11.35 21.60
C TYR A 503 7.35 -11.32 20.09
N GLY A 504 7.74 -10.27 19.38
CA GLY A 504 7.64 -10.19 17.91
C GLY A 504 8.38 -11.33 17.18
N LEU A 505 9.50 -11.80 17.72
CA LEU A 505 10.25 -12.94 17.20
C LEU A 505 9.51 -14.27 17.44
N MET A 506 8.97 -14.48 18.64
CA MET A 506 8.52 -15.81 19.08
C MET A 506 7.03 -16.07 18.84
N LEU A 507 6.17 -15.06 18.98
CA LEU A 507 4.71 -15.23 18.89
C LEU A 507 4.24 -15.34 17.42
N PRO A 508 4.33 -14.27 16.60
CA PRO A 508 3.92 -14.30 15.20
C PRO A 508 5.00 -14.91 14.31
N SER A 509 6.18 -15.23 14.86
CA SER A 509 7.32 -15.82 14.14
C SER A 509 8.07 -14.84 13.23
N GLY A 510 8.18 -13.55 13.60
CA GLY A 510 8.74 -12.48 12.77
C GLY A 510 10.15 -12.73 12.25
N ASN A 511 10.29 -12.81 10.93
CA ASN A 511 11.56 -12.97 10.22
C ASN A 511 12.37 -11.66 10.27
N ASP A 512 11.68 -10.55 10.05
CA ASP A 512 12.14 -9.18 10.30
C ASP A 512 12.81 -9.02 11.67
N ALA A 513 12.15 -9.46 12.76
CA ALA A 513 12.71 -9.45 14.11
C ALA A 513 14.01 -10.27 14.21
N SER A 514 14.08 -11.42 13.54
CA SER A 514 15.29 -12.26 13.56
C SER A 514 16.46 -11.66 12.78
N VAL A 515 16.20 -10.86 11.75
CA VAL A 515 17.23 -10.13 11.01
C VAL A 515 17.67 -8.92 11.83
N ALA A 516 16.75 -8.16 12.41
CA ALA A 516 17.05 -7.02 13.27
C ALA A 516 17.95 -7.41 14.46
N PHE A 517 17.65 -8.53 15.14
CA PHE A 517 18.53 -9.05 16.19
C PHE A 517 19.94 -9.40 15.69
N ALA A 518 20.04 -9.97 14.50
CA ALA A 518 21.32 -10.36 13.92
C ALA A 518 22.16 -9.16 13.49
N GLU A 519 21.53 -8.14 12.92
CA GLU A 519 22.18 -6.87 12.58
C GLU A 519 22.66 -6.12 13.83
N HIS A 520 21.83 -6.07 14.88
CA HIS A 520 22.13 -5.33 16.12
C HIS A 520 23.20 -6.02 16.97
N PHE A 521 23.10 -7.34 17.19
CA PHE A 521 23.99 -8.07 18.10
C PHE A 521 25.13 -8.80 17.42
N GLY A 522 25.11 -8.93 16.09
CA GLY A 522 26.05 -9.75 15.34
C GLY A 522 27.51 -9.51 15.68
N ALA A 523 27.94 -8.25 15.75
CA ALA A 523 29.31 -7.88 16.11
C ALA A 523 29.70 -8.23 17.56
N ARG A 524 28.72 -8.29 18.48
CA ARG A 524 28.95 -8.61 19.91
C ARG A 524 29.07 -10.12 20.16
N VAL A 525 28.40 -10.94 19.35
CA VAL A 525 28.36 -12.40 19.52
C VAL A 525 29.32 -13.15 18.60
N ASP A 526 29.87 -12.49 17.59
CA ASP A 526 30.70 -13.13 16.57
C ASP A 526 31.95 -13.78 17.20
N PRO A 527 32.11 -15.11 17.09
CA PRO A 527 33.31 -15.78 17.60
C PRO A 527 34.56 -15.51 16.75
N ASP A 528 34.42 -14.97 15.53
CA ASP A 528 35.53 -14.60 14.66
C ASP A 528 35.29 -13.24 13.96
N PRO A 529 35.44 -12.12 14.68
CA PRO A 529 35.16 -10.78 14.16
C PRO A 529 36.15 -10.31 13.08
N LYS A 530 37.20 -11.09 12.80
CA LYS A 530 38.18 -10.79 11.73
C LYS A 530 37.72 -11.31 10.38
N GLN A 531 36.72 -12.20 10.35
CA GLN A 531 36.20 -12.74 9.11
C GLN A 531 35.21 -11.76 8.47
N ASP A 532 35.42 -11.44 7.19
CA ASP A 532 34.54 -10.58 6.40
C ASP A 532 33.08 -11.10 6.37
N GLY A 533 32.10 -10.18 6.31
CA GLY A 533 30.67 -10.52 6.20
C GLY A 533 29.70 -9.62 6.99
N GLY A 534 30.19 -8.76 7.87
CA GLY A 534 29.37 -7.83 8.65
C GLY A 534 28.59 -8.50 9.81
N PRO A 535 27.81 -7.72 10.58
CA PRO A 535 27.14 -8.21 11.80
C PRO A 535 26.22 -9.41 11.56
N TYR A 536 25.39 -9.38 10.53
CA TYR A 536 24.46 -10.48 10.23
C TYR A 536 25.15 -11.84 10.05
N GLU A 537 26.24 -11.89 9.27
CA GLU A 537 27.04 -13.11 9.10
C GLU A 537 27.77 -13.52 10.39
N GLY A 538 28.26 -12.54 11.17
CA GLY A 538 28.82 -12.78 12.50
C GLY A 538 27.83 -13.46 13.44
N PHE A 539 26.55 -13.08 13.37
CA PHE A 539 25.49 -13.72 14.13
C PHE A 539 25.26 -15.18 13.69
N ILE A 540 25.24 -15.46 12.37
CA ILE A 540 25.12 -16.84 11.86
C ILE A 540 26.30 -17.71 12.29
N ARG A 541 27.52 -17.16 12.33
CA ARG A 541 28.69 -17.86 12.90
C ARG A 541 28.49 -18.18 14.37
N ALA A 542 27.98 -17.23 15.15
CA ALA A 542 27.65 -17.45 16.56
C ALA A 542 26.59 -18.55 16.74
N MET A 543 25.55 -18.59 15.91
CA MET A 543 24.53 -19.65 15.93
C MET A 543 25.14 -21.04 15.72
N ASN A 544 26.04 -21.17 14.74
CA ASN A 544 26.71 -22.44 14.46
C ASN A 544 27.73 -22.82 15.56
N ALA A 545 28.44 -21.84 16.13
CA ALA A 545 29.33 -22.07 17.27
C ALA A 545 28.56 -22.55 18.51
N GLU A 546 27.39 -21.97 18.76
CA GLU A 546 26.52 -22.37 19.86
C GLU A 546 25.90 -23.76 19.62
N ALA A 547 25.48 -24.07 18.39
CA ALA A 547 25.04 -25.42 18.03
C ALA A 547 26.13 -26.47 18.35
N LYS A 548 27.38 -26.19 17.97
CA LYS A 548 28.52 -27.05 18.31
C LYS A 548 28.73 -27.17 19.82
N ARG A 549 28.61 -26.07 20.57
CA ARG A 549 28.74 -26.05 22.03
C ARG A 549 27.68 -26.91 22.73
N LEU A 550 26.45 -26.89 22.21
CA LEU A 550 25.33 -27.70 22.69
C LEU A 550 25.38 -29.17 22.20
N GLY A 551 26.39 -29.51 21.38
CA GLY A 551 26.54 -30.86 20.83
C GLY A 551 25.50 -31.18 19.74
N MET A 552 24.96 -30.16 19.07
CA MET A 552 23.99 -30.31 17.99
C MET A 552 24.71 -30.71 16.68
N LYS A 553 24.87 -32.02 16.46
CA LYS A 553 25.77 -32.56 15.43
C LYS A 553 25.18 -32.50 14.02
N GLU A 554 23.86 -32.50 13.91
CA GLU A 554 23.12 -32.55 12.65
C GLU A 554 22.50 -31.18 12.33
N THR A 555 23.08 -30.11 12.91
CA THR A 555 22.57 -28.75 12.78
C THR A 555 23.59 -27.84 12.09
N GLY A 556 23.11 -27.10 11.08
CA GLY A 556 23.86 -26.06 10.40
C GLY A 556 22.95 -24.91 10.00
N TYR A 557 23.23 -23.70 10.51
CA TYR A 557 22.45 -22.50 10.20
C TYR A 557 23.03 -21.74 9.00
N ARG A 558 22.15 -21.09 8.23
CA ARG A 558 22.44 -20.31 7.00
C ARG A 558 21.72 -18.96 6.98
N ASN A 559 20.79 -18.77 7.89
CA ASN A 559 20.06 -17.54 8.16
C ASN A 559 19.50 -17.65 9.60
N THR A 560 18.97 -16.55 10.11
CA THR A 560 18.47 -16.43 11.49
C THR A 560 16.97 -16.72 11.63
N SER A 561 16.25 -16.78 10.51
CA SER A 561 14.79 -16.81 10.47
C SER A 561 14.20 -18.22 10.29
N GLY A 562 14.95 -19.13 9.65
CA GLY A 562 14.45 -20.44 9.25
C GLY A 562 13.98 -20.53 7.79
N LEU A 563 14.21 -19.49 6.98
CA LEU A 563 13.92 -19.54 5.54
C LEU A 563 14.71 -20.67 4.87
N THR A 564 14.10 -21.34 3.90
CA THR A 564 14.72 -22.48 3.22
C THR A 564 16.00 -22.03 2.51
N ALA A 565 17.12 -22.66 2.87
CA ALA A 565 18.42 -22.40 2.26
C ALA A 565 19.23 -23.69 2.21
N LYS A 566 20.07 -23.85 1.19
CA LYS A 566 20.87 -25.05 1.01
C LYS A 566 21.82 -25.25 2.20
N GLY A 567 21.70 -26.40 2.87
CA GLY A 567 22.49 -26.72 4.05
C GLY A 567 22.01 -26.04 5.34
N HIS A 568 20.80 -25.46 5.34
CA HIS A 568 20.10 -25.03 6.55
C HIS A 568 19.32 -26.20 7.13
N VAL A 569 19.92 -26.92 8.07
CA VAL A 569 19.39 -28.21 8.57
C VAL A 569 19.47 -28.32 10.09
N THR A 570 18.65 -29.19 10.67
CA THR A 570 18.69 -29.64 12.06
C THR A 570 18.17 -31.07 12.19
N SER A 571 18.12 -31.63 13.40
CA SER A 571 17.44 -32.89 13.71
C SER A 571 16.50 -32.72 14.91
N ALA A 572 15.55 -33.65 15.11
CA ALA A 572 14.61 -33.56 16.23
C ALA A 572 15.34 -33.65 17.59
N ARG A 573 16.37 -34.48 17.68
CA ARG A 573 17.26 -34.62 18.84
C ARG A 573 18.00 -33.32 19.15
N ASP A 574 18.55 -32.67 18.13
CA ASP A 574 19.28 -31.41 18.31
C ASP A 574 18.36 -30.28 18.75
N MET A 575 17.17 -30.19 18.15
CA MET A 575 16.16 -29.23 18.59
C MET A 575 15.67 -29.46 20.02
N ALA A 576 15.60 -30.71 20.49
CA ALA A 576 15.26 -31.00 21.89
C ALA A 576 16.35 -30.48 22.84
N ARG A 577 17.64 -30.62 22.47
CA ARG A 577 18.77 -30.06 23.23
C ARG A 577 18.72 -28.54 23.27
N LEU A 578 18.49 -27.91 22.12
CA LEU A 578 18.37 -26.45 22.03
C LEU A 578 17.21 -25.94 22.88
N ALA A 579 16.04 -26.57 22.77
CA ALA A 579 14.87 -26.21 23.56
C ALA A 579 15.14 -26.32 25.06
N HIS A 580 15.74 -27.42 25.52
CA HIS A 580 16.12 -27.57 26.93
C HIS A 580 17.12 -26.49 27.38
N ALA A 581 18.11 -26.16 26.55
CA ALA A 581 19.07 -25.11 26.88
C ALA A 581 18.41 -23.72 26.96
N ALA A 582 17.60 -23.37 25.96
CA ALA A 582 16.95 -22.07 25.84
C ALA A 582 15.88 -21.86 26.93
N MET A 583 15.12 -22.89 27.28
CA MET A 583 14.06 -22.84 28.30
C MET A 583 14.57 -22.69 29.74
N LYS A 584 15.89 -22.66 29.96
CA LYS A 584 16.47 -22.26 31.25
C LYS A 584 16.27 -20.78 31.53
N SER A 585 16.20 -19.95 30.48
CA SER A 585 15.93 -18.52 30.62
C SER A 585 14.50 -18.30 31.12
N PRO A 586 14.29 -17.61 32.26
CA PRO A 586 12.96 -17.26 32.73
C PRO A 586 12.24 -16.33 31.74
N VAL A 587 12.98 -15.41 31.08
CA VAL A 587 12.44 -14.49 30.07
C VAL A 587 11.89 -15.28 28.88
N LEU A 588 12.63 -16.27 28.37
CA LEU A 588 12.13 -17.06 27.24
C LEU A 588 10.86 -17.84 27.64
N ARG A 589 10.84 -18.43 28.84
CA ARG A 589 9.67 -19.18 29.33
C ARG A 589 8.42 -18.31 29.37
N GLU A 590 8.54 -17.07 29.83
CA GLU A 590 7.45 -16.09 29.81
C GLU A 590 7.00 -15.77 28.39
N VAL A 591 7.94 -15.40 27.52
CA VAL A 591 7.65 -15.04 26.13
C VAL A 591 6.94 -16.16 25.39
N VAL A 592 7.45 -17.40 25.44
CA VAL A 592 6.89 -18.51 24.64
C VAL A 592 5.60 -19.11 25.22
N ALA A 593 5.31 -18.86 26.50
CA ALA A 593 4.04 -19.22 27.13
C ALA A 593 2.94 -18.16 26.88
N THR A 594 3.31 -16.97 26.42
CA THR A 594 2.39 -15.86 26.18
C THR A 594 1.59 -16.09 24.90
N ARG A 595 0.26 -15.97 25.00
CA ARG A 595 -0.68 -16.21 23.88
C ARG A 595 -0.88 -14.97 22.99
N GLN A 596 -0.88 -13.80 23.60
CA GLN A 596 -0.90 -12.51 22.91
C GLN A 596 -0.10 -11.49 23.71
N HIS A 597 0.52 -10.53 23.01
CA HIS A 597 1.29 -9.47 23.63
C HIS A 597 1.12 -8.18 22.83
N GLY A 598 0.64 -7.12 23.47
CA GLY A 598 0.61 -5.77 22.95
C GLY A 598 1.91 -5.04 23.29
N ALA A 599 2.45 -4.28 22.33
CA ALA A 599 3.62 -3.44 22.50
C ALA A 599 3.42 -2.09 21.81
N THR A 600 4.12 -1.05 22.30
CA THR A 600 4.19 0.25 21.62
C THR A 600 5.55 0.36 20.91
N LEU A 601 5.49 0.57 19.60
CA LEU A 601 6.64 0.83 18.75
C LEU A 601 6.87 2.33 18.63
N GLY A 602 8.14 2.73 18.64
CA GLY A 602 8.54 4.13 18.52
C GLY A 602 9.20 4.47 17.19
N SER A 603 9.76 5.67 17.11
CA SER A 603 10.69 6.07 16.07
C SER A 603 11.66 7.11 16.62
N LEU A 604 12.78 7.31 15.92
CA LEU A 604 13.72 8.40 16.21
C LEU A 604 13.11 9.81 16.05
N SER A 605 11.95 9.93 15.38
CA SER A 605 11.23 11.19 15.18
C SER A 605 10.13 11.44 16.23
N GLY A 606 9.93 10.51 17.18
CA GLY A 606 8.90 10.61 18.22
C GLY A 606 7.52 10.10 17.81
N TYR A 607 7.40 9.45 16.65
CA TYR A 607 6.20 8.71 16.27
C TYR A 607 6.03 7.49 17.17
N GLN A 608 4.78 7.12 17.49
CA GLN A 608 4.45 5.92 18.26
C GLN A 608 3.21 5.25 17.68
N ARG A 609 3.18 3.92 17.69
CA ARG A 609 1.97 3.13 17.43
C ARG A 609 1.97 1.81 18.19
N ASN A 610 0.80 1.23 18.38
CA ASN A 610 0.67 -0.08 19.02
C ASN A 610 0.71 -1.21 17.99
N VAL A 611 1.17 -2.37 18.44
CA VAL A 611 1.07 -3.66 17.73
C VAL A 611 0.62 -4.74 18.70
N VAL A 612 -0.11 -5.73 18.17
CA VAL A 612 -0.46 -6.94 18.92
C VAL A 612 0.11 -8.16 18.23
N TRP A 613 0.93 -8.89 18.97
CA TRP A 613 1.54 -10.13 18.53
C TRP A 613 0.78 -11.32 19.10
N THR A 614 0.30 -12.21 18.22
CA THR A 614 -0.41 -13.43 18.63
C THR A 614 0.46 -14.67 18.45
N ASN A 615 0.46 -15.56 19.44
CA ASN A 615 1.23 -16.77 19.40
C ASN A 615 0.64 -17.79 18.43
N THR A 616 1.45 -18.21 17.47
CA THR A 616 1.08 -19.26 16.51
C THR A 616 0.91 -20.64 17.14
N ASN A 617 1.44 -20.90 18.34
CA ASN A 617 1.33 -22.18 19.03
C ASN A 617 -0.05 -22.39 19.68
N ARG A 618 -0.92 -23.09 18.97
CA ARG A 618 -2.30 -23.39 19.41
C ARG A 618 -2.38 -24.29 20.65
N LEU A 619 -1.30 -24.96 21.06
CA LEU A 619 -1.31 -25.80 22.26
C LEU A 619 -1.49 -24.98 23.55
N LEU A 620 -1.08 -23.71 23.56
CA LEU A 620 -1.22 -22.82 24.72
C LEU A 620 -2.69 -22.54 25.11
N GLY A 621 -3.64 -22.83 24.22
CA GLY A 621 -5.07 -22.78 24.54
C GLY A 621 -5.58 -24.00 25.32
N ILE A 622 -4.70 -24.96 25.66
CA ILE A 622 -5.01 -26.19 26.38
C ILE A 622 -4.15 -26.22 27.65
N ASP A 623 -4.78 -26.50 28.78
CA ASP A 623 -4.10 -26.62 30.07
C ASP A 623 -2.99 -27.70 30.04
N GLY A 624 -1.84 -27.36 30.62
CA GLY A 624 -0.63 -28.20 30.66
C GLY A 624 0.40 -27.95 29.55
N PHE A 625 0.20 -27.02 28.61
CA PHE A 625 1.23 -26.64 27.62
C PHE A 625 1.81 -25.25 27.90
N THR A 626 3.11 -25.10 27.68
CA THR A 626 3.89 -23.93 28.12
C THR A 626 4.79 -23.33 27.03
N GLY A 627 4.74 -23.83 25.79
CA GLY A 627 5.58 -23.34 24.70
C GLY A 627 5.73 -24.38 23.58
N VAL A 628 6.69 -24.25 22.65
CA VAL A 628 7.71 -23.20 22.55
C VAL A 628 7.60 -22.46 21.22
N LYS A 629 7.79 -23.16 20.08
CA LYS A 629 7.84 -22.51 18.77
C LYS A 629 7.40 -23.43 17.64
N THR A 630 6.56 -22.88 16.78
CA THR A 630 6.13 -23.46 15.49
C THR A 630 7.13 -23.09 14.37
N GLY A 631 7.16 -23.88 13.29
CA GLY A 631 7.83 -23.50 12.04
C GLY A 631 7.20 -24.18 10.84
N THR A 632 7.15 -23.52 9.69
CA THR A 632 6.67 -24.13 8.43
C THR A 632 7.38 -23.53 7.23
N THR A 633 7.88 -24.38 6.34
CA THR A 633 8.28 -24.01 4.98
C THR A 633 7.87 -25.15 4.03
N PRO A 634 7.81 -24.91 2.72
CA PRO A 634 7.56 -25.99 1.75
C PRO A 634 8.57 -27.14 1.86
N GLY A 635 9.83 -26.85 2.17
CA GLY A 635 10.90 -27.85 2.33
C GLY A 635 10.84 -28.63 3.65
N ALA A 636 10.51 -27.94 4.75
CA ALA A 636 10.48 -28.54 6.08
C ALA A 636 9.19 -29.31 6.39
N GLY A 637 8.07 -28.96 5.74
CA GLY A 637 6.74 -29.30 6.23
C GLY A 637 6.37 -28.53 7.50
N ALA A 638 5.40 -29.02 8.27
CA ALA A 638 5.00 -28.41 9.53
C ALA A 638 5.83 -28.94 10.71
N CYS A 639 6.51 -28.04 11.41
CA CYS A 639 7.35 -28.31 12.57
C CYS A 639 6.77 -27.66 13.84
N LEU A 640 7.04 -28.28 14.98
CA LEU A 640 6.71 -27.76 16.31
C LEU A 640 7.70 -28.28 17.36
N VAL A 641 8.33 -27.37 18.09
CA VAL A 641 8.97 -27.65 19.38
C VAL A 641 8.00 -27.19 20.46
N ALA A 642 7.52 -28.12 21.26
CA ALA A 642 6.53 -27.86 22.30
C ALA A 642 7.06 -28.24 23.68
N SER A 643 6.64 -27.50 24.69
CA SER A 643 6.89 -27.78 26.10
C SER A 643 5.54 -27.95 26.80
N GLY A 644 5.47 -28.87 27.76
CA GLY A 644 4.28 -29.07 28.57
C GLY A 644 4.59 -29.78 29.87
N GLU A 645 3.74 -29.56 30.86
CA GLU A 645 3.84 -30.16 32.18
C GLU A 645 2.51 -30.78 32.59
N ARG A 646 2.57 -31.95 33.21
CA ARG A 646 1.41 -32.57 33.83
C ARG A 646 1.79 -33.31 35.09
N GLU A 647 1.12 -33.01 36.20
CA GLU A 647 1.33 -33.66 37.50
C GLU A 647 2.83 -33.68 37.89
N GLY A 648 3.51 -32.54 37.71
CA GLY A 648 4.94 -32.37 38.01
C GLY A 648 5.90 -33.01 37.00
N ARG A 649 5.41 -33.55 35.88
CA ARG A 649 6.23 -34.18 34.82
C ARG A 649 6.30 -33.29 33.59
N GLY A 650 7.39 -32.54 33.49
CA GLY A 650 7.70 -31.67 32.35
C GLY A 650 8.31 -32.44 31.18
N LEU A 651 7.85 -32.16 29.97
CA LEU A 651 8.34 -32.75 28.73
C LEU A 651 8.60 -31.69 27.67
N ILE A 652 9.61 -31.94 26.85
CA ILE A 652 9.85 -31.25 25.57
C ILE A 652 9.56 -32.25 24.45
N VAL A 653 8.69 -31.90 23.52
CA VAL A 653 8.35 -32.71 22.35
C VAL A 653 8.68 -31.92 21.09
N VAL A 654 9.47 -32.53 20.22
CA VAL A 654 9.84 -31.99 18.91
C VAL A 654 9.19 -32.83 17.84
N VAL A 655 8.50 -32.18 16.91
CA VAL A 655 7.91 -32.75 15.70
C VAL A 655 8.48 -32.01 14.49
N LEU A 656 9.07 -32.74 13.54
CA LEU A 656 9.58 -32.20 12.29
C LEU A 656 8.93 -32.89 11.09
N GLY A 657 8.54 -32.11 10.09
CA GLY A 657 7.99 -32.64 8.84
C GLY A 657 6.63 -33.31 8.97
N ALA A 658 5.72 -32.74 9.77
CA ALA A 658 4.31 -33.12 9.68
C ALA A 658 3.71 -32.67 8.34
N PRO A 659 2.78 -33.45 7.74
CA PRO A 659 2.26 -33.19 6.40
C PRO A 659 1.34 -31.96 6.33
N SER A 660 0.86 -31.46 7.47
CA SER A 660 0.02 -30.26 7.53
C SER A 660 0.19 -29.51 8.85
N SER A 661 -0.25 -28.25 8.87
CA SER A 661 -0.27 -27.44 10.08
C SER A 661 -1.06 -28.07 11.22
N ASP A 662 -2.21 -28.68 10.94
CA ASP A 662 -3.04 -29.32 11.96
C ASP A 662 -2.43 -30.64 12.45
N SER A 663 -1.82 -31.40 11.54
CA SER A 663 -1.14 -32.66 11.87
C SER A 663 -0.04 -32.44 12.91
N ARG A 664 0.71 -31.33 12.84
CA ARG A 664 1.77 -31.04 13.84
C ARG A 664 1.20 -31.02 15.27
N TYR A 665 0.01 -30.44 15.46
CA TYR A 665 -0.61 -30.32 16.78
C TYR A 665 -1.20 -31.65 17.25
N ILE A 666 -1.78 -32.43 16.33
CA ILE A 666 -2.27 -33.77 16.61
C ILE A 666 -1.11 -34.68 17.03
N ASP A 667 -0.02 -34.67 16.26
CA ASP A 667 1.17 -35.48 16.52
C ASP A 667 1.79 -35.12 17.88
N SER A 668 2.02 -33.82 18.15
CA SER A 668 2.54 -33.38 19.45
C SER A 668 1.62 -33.81 20.59
N ARG A 669 0.31 -33.60 20.52
CA ARG A 669 -0.64 -34.02 21.57
C ARG A 669 -0.66 -35.54 21.76
N ASN A 670 -0.54 -36.31 20.70
CA ASN A 670 -0.45 -37.77 20.77
C ASN A 670 0.83 -38.21 21.51
N LEU A 671 1.97 -37.62 21.16
CA LEU A 671 3.26 -37.89 21.77
C LEU A 671 3.31 -37.50 23.25
N PHE A 672 2.82 -36.31 23.61
CA PHE A 672 2.72 -35.88 25.02
C PHE A 672 1.84 -36.82 25.85
N ARG A 673 0.62 -37.12 25.39
CA ARG A 673 -0.30 -38.03 26.09
C ARG A 673 0.31 -39.41 26.29
N TRP A 674 0.95 -39.93 25.25
CA TRP A 674 1.61 -41.22 25.32
C TRP A 674 2.78 -41.19 26.31
N ALA A 675 3.66 -40.20 26.23
CA ALA A 675 4.83 -40.09 27.09
C ALA A 675 4.44 -39.92 28.57
N TRP A 676 3.49 -39.04 28.89
CA TRP A 676 2.98 -38.91 30.27
C TRP A 676 2.36 -40.20 30.80
N ARG A 677 1.68 -40.97 29.94
CA ARG A 677 1.15 -42.29 30.32
C ARG A 677 2.25 -43.31 30.56
N GLN A 678 3.33 -43.32 29.77
CA GLN A 678 4.47 -44.20 30.00
C GLN A 678 5.17 -43.86 31.32
N LEU A 679 5.41 -42.58 31.58
CA LEU A 679 6.03 -42.13 32.82
C LEU A 679 5.17 -42.45 34.06
N ALA A 680 3.85 -42.31 33.97
CA ALA A 680 2.93 -42.67 35.05
C ALA A 680 2.89 -44.19 35.33
N ARG A 681 3.14 -45.03 34.31
CA ARG A 681 3.22 -46.49 34.47
C ARG A 681 4.55 -46.92 35.08
N GLY A 682 5.66 -46.33 34.64
CA GLY A 682 6.99 -46.62 35.16
C GLY A 682 7.18 -46.20 36.63
N SER A 683 6.37 -45.25 37.12
CA SER A 683 6.36 -44.84 38.53
C SER A 683 5.45 -45.69 39.42
N GLY A 684 4.65 -46.60 38.85
CA GLY A 684 3.78 -47.54 39.57
C GLY A 684 4.37 -48.93 39.83
N GLU A 685 5.52 -49.26 39.25
CA GLU A 685 6.15 -50.59 39.38
C GLU A 685 7.30 -50.65 40.41
N THR A 686 7.55 -49.58 41.17
CA THR A 686 8.57 -49.56 42.25
C THR A 686 7.98 -49.67 43.66
N GLY A 687 6.69 -50.01 43.79
CA GLY A 687 5.97 -50.08 45.06
C GLY A 687 5.14 -51.36 45.23
N ASP A 688 5.72 -52.52 44.96
CA ASP A 688 5.37 -53.80 45.58
C ASP A 688 6.43 -54.85 45.23
N GLN A 689 7.46 -54.95 46.08
CA GLN A 689 8.24 -56.18 46.31
C GLN A 689 8.41 -56.37 47.80
#